data_AF-A0A3E0Q592-F1
#
_entry.id   AF-A0A3E0Q592-F1
#
_cell.length_a   1.000
_cell.length_b   1.000
_cell.length_c   1.000
_cell.angle_alpha   90.00
_cell.angle_beta   90.00
_cell.angle_gamma   90.00
#
_symmetry.space_group_name_H-M   'P 1'
#
loop_
_entity.id
_entity.type
_entity.pdbx_description
1 polymer ?
#
loop_
_entity_poly.entity_id
_entity_poly.type
_entity_poly.pdbx_seq_one_letter_code
_entity_poly.pdbx_strand_id
1 'polypeptide(L)'
;MLRVPNHGLTLGSTIACLLWAGVLAQSAEPDQSPAVVHSYTTPQGETYFAIGLQGEELPNRPQPHDHVILVDTSASQIGEHRLQSFAVLRELLESLPVNDRVAVSAVDLTYESLTEGFAAPEKALAQAMPQLESRFPAGTTDLPNALQAALRSMRGDRPGSVIYIGDGMSIANLLEKGDLQSLISEFRGREIPVHSFAVGSNTDLQLLGVLAQWTGGVVMTDNADDPEQSAETIGRELARAVDLPVVFPSDLRVASSGVALLPNEPLPLRSDRRTVYLGRGAAGTNDSVRMTVSFDDQKRTMEWTIPAARYTRETTYIGHLWSHAEQTAGLANPLAGDVMLAAARQSFLNDVAVMETQAEAALALGRMEDAARIGNEILRVDPENVRAATFIDPPSDLPVRTIAQADDENAPPPAPTPDPDLEAREGESESDLLDVVEQERRIRTQRMQTAVESGIETAQQALQENPEFARATLEDLLTQLKADNRINAEAKEQMRRRVEQELAGVLSQLESLEDQRQQYNRKLAVEEAQRRLLDAAMQDDMRIQELTDRVVSLIIDAYHGNTAAFEEAEAVGRMIEDQRPGTAIGTQSVFLPEAAGQLDKVYRLRLLRSDRFLATLYQVELSHVPFPDEPPIRYPPAEVWQLLTEKRRKWKSVDLHQNSPNEQRIYEALESTTTLEFPGNPLRDVLDYISLVHNFPIIIDEEELQNEGVTPDEEVNLVLTDIRLRSALKILLENVAGVELAYVIEDEVMKITTKLVADDKMQTRVYPVADLVIPIQTIGGGFGAGGFGGGGLFGGGGGGGFGGGGFGGGGFGGGG
;
A
#
# COMPACT_ATOMS: atom_id res chain seq x y z
N MET A 1 57.51 -48.82 -52.51
CA MET A 1 57.14 -47.94 -53.64
C MET A 1 56.01 -47.03 -53.15
N LEU A 2 56.28 -45.85 -52.58
CA LEU A 2 56.53 -44.53 -53.20
C LEU A 2 55.32 -43.94 -53.96
N ARG A 3 54.61 -42.96 -53.38
CA ARG A 3 54.65 -41.52 -53.75
C ARG A 3 53.80 -40.61 -52.83
N VAL A 4 54.29 -39.39 -52.68
CA VAL A 4 53.89 -38.17 -51.91
C VAL A 4 53.81 -37.01 -52.96
N PRO A 5 53.35 -35.73 -52.77
CA PRO A 5 52.68 -34.96 -51.67
C PRO A 5 51.45 -34.08 -52.11
N ASN A 6 50.80 -33.31 -51.22
CA ASN A 6 50.94 -31.83 -51.06
C ASN A 6 49.82 -31.08 -50.29
N HIS A 7 50.28 -29.98 -49.67
CA HIS A 7 49.74 -28.94 -48.78
C HIS A 7 48.32 -28.35 -48.96
N GLY A 8 47.75 -27.89 -47.84
CA GLY A 8 46.69 -26.89 -47.76
C GLY A 8 46.94 -25.86 -46.66
N LEU A 9 47.28 -24.62 -47.05
CA LEU A 9 47.22 -23.40 -46.24
C LEU A 9 45.77 -22.90 -46.17
N THR A 10 45.33 -22.37 -45.03
CA THR A 10 44.15 -21.49 -44.96
C THR A 10 44.49 -20.20 -44.21
N LEU A 11 44.18 -19.08 -44.87
CA LEU A 11 44.33 -17.70 -44.41
C LEU A 11 43.28 -17.36 -43.34
N GLY A 12 43.69 -16.51 -42.39
CA GLY A 12 42.80 -15.90 -41.41
C GLY A 12 42.03 -14.69 -41.93
N SER A 13 40.98 -14.34 -41.19
CA SER A 13 40.51 -12.96 -41.07
C SER A 13 39.92 -12.74 -39.68
N THR A 14 40.30 -11.60 -39.14
CA THR A 14 40.12 -11.03 -37.80
C THR A 14 38.69 -10.61 -37.48
N ILE A 15 38.19 -10.95 -36.29
CA ILE A 15 37.16 -10.18 -35.58
C ILE A 15 37.69 -9.89 -34.17
N ALA A 16 37.78 -8.60 -33.85
CA ALA A 16 38.25 -8.07 -32.59
C ALA A 16 37.17 -8.24 -31.50
N CYS A 17 37.48 -8.99 -30.45
CA CYS A 17 36.75 -8.95 -29.18
C CYS A 17 37.33 -7.84 -28.30
N LEU A 18 36.50 -6.86 -27.97
CA LEU A 18 36.75 -5.85 -26.95
C LEU A 18 36.84 -6.52 -25.58
N LEU A 19 38.01 -6.38 -24.94
CA LEU A 19 38.27 -6.74 -23.55
C LEU A 19 37.53 -5.78 -22.62
N TRP A 20 36.48 -6.26 -21.96
CA TRP A 20 36.05 -5.70 -20.68
C TRP A 20 36.88 -6.36 -19.57
N ALA A 21 37.78 -5.58 -18.97
CA ALA A 21 38.50 -5.98 -17.78
C ALA A 21 37.50 -6.01 -16.61
N GLY A 22 36.98 -7.20 -16.31
CA GLY A 22 36.31 -7.46 -15.05
C GLY A 22 37.31 -7.31 -13.91
N VAL A 23 37.07 -6.33 -13.05
CA VAL A 23 37.68 -6.28 -11.71
C VAL A 23 37.18 -7.52 -10.99
N LEU A 24 38.04 -8.55 -10.90
CA LEU A 24 37.82 -9.67 -10.00
C LEU A 24 37.89 -9.13 -8.58
N ALA A 25 36.73 -8.95 -7.96
CA ALA A 25 36.62 -8.85 -6.51
C ALA A 25 37.25 -10.12 -5.92
N GLN A 26 38.41 -9.98 -5.29
CA GLN A 26 38.93 -11.00 -4.40
C GLN A 26 37.95 -11.11 -3.24
N SER A 27 37.19 -12.20 -3.22
CA SER A 27 36.50 -12.67 -2.02
C SER A 27 37.56 -12.84 -0.93
N ALA A 28 37.51 -12.00 0.10
CA ALA A 28 38.32 -12.20 1.29
C ALA A 28 37.89 -13.53 1.94
N GLU A 29 38.84 -14.43 2.17
CA GLU A 29 38.61 -15.62 2.99
C GLU A 29 38.06 -15.20 4.37
N PRO A 30 37.14 -15.97 4.98
CA PRO A 30 36.63 -15.67 6.31
C PRO A 30 37.78 -15.72 7.33
N ASP A 31 38.03 -14.60 8.00
CA ASP A 31 39.09 -14.47 9.00
C ASP A 31 38.77 -15.32 10.24
N GLN A 32 39.51 -16.44 10.39
CA GLN A 32 39.37 -17.42 11.47
C GLN A 32 39.98 -16.95 12.81
N SER A 33 40.41 -15.69 12.91
CA SER A 33 41.00 -15.15 14.14
C SER A 33 39.95 -14.96 15.26
N PRO A 34 40.23 -15.37 16.51
CA PRO A 34 39.26 -15.26 17.62
C PRO A 34 39.00 -13.83 18.10
N ALA A 35 39.81 -12.87 17.63
CA ALA A 35 39.57 -11.44 17.76
C ALA A 35 39.79 -10.74 16.41
N VAL A 36 38.84 -9.88 16.03
CA VAL A 36 38.93 -9.02 14.83
C VAL A 36 38.81 -7.57 15.29
N VAL A 37 39.70 -6.70 14.76
CA VAL A 37 39.71 -5.27 15.07
C VAL A 37 39.56 -4.46 13.80
N HIS A 38 38.45 -3.73 13.70
CA HIS A 38 38.27 -2.66 12.73
C HIS A 38 38.61 -1.34 13.41
N SER A 39 39.44 -0.49 12.80
CA SER A 39 39.80 0.81 13.40
C SER A 39 39.64 1.97 12.43
N TYR A 40 39.41 3.14 13.00
CA TYR A 40 39.44 4.44 12.34
C TYR A 40 40.24 5.42 13.18
N THR A 41 41.18 6.14 12.56
CA THR A 41 41.94 7.21 13.20
C THR A 41 41.51 8.53 12.59
N THR A 42 40.97 9.43 13.43
CA THR A 42 40.51 10.76 13.02
C THR A 42 41.68 11.61 12.52
N PRO A 43 41.42 12.66 11.73
CA PRO A 43 42.44 13.65 11.36
C PRO A 43 43.10 14.34 12.56
N GLN A 44 42.45 14.37 13.74
CA GLN A 44 43.02 14.91 14.98
C GLN A 44 43.92 13.91 15.73
N GLY A 45 44.07 12.68 15.24
CA GLY A 45 44.95 11.66 15.81
C GLY A 45 44.29 10.74 16.85
N GLU A 46 42.98 10.83 17.05
CA GLU A 46 42.24 9.91 17.93
C GLU A 46 41.86 8.63 17.19
N THR A 47 42.13 7.47 17.80
CA THR A 47 41.78 6.16 17.23
C THR A 47 40.54 5.57 17.91
N TYR A 48 39.58 5.17 17.10
CA TYR A 48 38.38 4.41 17.44
C TYR A 48 38.47 3.02 16.84
N PHE A 49 37.95 2.00 17.51
CA PHE A 49 37.94 0.64 16.98
C PHE A 49 36.73 -0.18 17.45
N ALA A 50 36.41 -1.26 16.73
CA ALA A 50 35.47 -2.29 17.17
C ALA A 50 36.25 -3.60 17.36
N ILE A 51 36.14 -4.23 18.52
CA ILE A 51 36.79 -5.51 18.84
C ILE A 51 35.73 -6.59 19.07
N GLY A 52 35.76 -7.65 18.25
CA GLY A 52 34.94 -8.83 18.46
C GLY A 52 35.65 -9.86 19.34
N LEU A 53 35.02 -10.32 20.42
CA LEU A 53 35.57 -11.33 21.33
C LEU A 53 34.72 -12.61 21.27
N GLN A 54 35.31 -13.73 20.86
CA GLN A 54 34.61 -15.02 20.80
C GLN A 54 34.93 -15.90 22.02
N GLY A 55 33.92 -16.54 22.59
CA GLY A 55 34.09 -17.50 23.67
C GLY A 55 34.57 -18.84 23.13
N GLU A 56 35.87 -19.09 23.19
CA GLU A 56 36.45 -20.41 22.86
C GLU A 56 36.28 -21.40 24.03
N GLU A 57 36.10 -22.68 23.70
CA GLU A 57 36.03 -23.79 24.67
C GLU A 57 34.97 -23.62 25.79
N LEU A 58 33.83 -22.99 25.46
CA LEU A 58 32.70 -22.91 26.39
C LEU A 58 32.09 -24.31 26.61
N PRO A 59 31.71 -24.66 27.85
CA PRO A 59 31.12 -25.97 28.14
C PRO A 59 29.76 -26.11 27.45
N ASN A 60 29.69 -26.99 26.45
CA ASN A 60 28.42 -27.37 25.83
C ASN A 60 27.91 -28.66 26.46
N ARG A 61 26.98 -28.55 27.41
CA ARG A 61 26.31 -29.70 28.01
C ARG A 61 24.89 -29.79 27.45
N PRO A 62 24.53 -30.90 26.77
CA PRO A 62 23.17 -31.11 26.31
C PRO A 62 22.24 -31.15 27.51
N GLN A 63 21.38 -30.14 27.64
CA GLN A 63 20.37 -30.05 28.68
C GLN A 63 19.07 -29.55 28.05
N PRO A 64 17.89 -30.00 28.51
CA PRO A 64 16.63 -29.52 27.96
C PRO A 64 16.40 -28.04 28.27
N HIS A 65 15.93 -27.28 27.29
CA HIS A 65 15.66 -25.85 27.39
C HIS A 65 14.16 -25.52 27.38
N ASP A 66 13.82 -24.35 27.92
CA ASP A 66 12.49 -23.75 27.83
C ASP A 66 12.53 -22.50 26.94
N HIS A 67 11.78 -22.52 25.83
CA HIS A 67 11.74 -21.43 24.85
C HIS A 67 10.39 -20.72 24.85
N VAL A 68 10.39 -19.39 24.88
CA VAL A 68 9.19 -18.58 24.58
C VAL A 68 9.39 -17.93 23.22
N ILE A 69 8.52 -18.26 22.27
CA ILE A 69 8.55 -17.69 20.92
C ILE A 69 7.43 -16.66 20.81
N LEU A 70 7.82 -15.44 20.48
CA LEU A 70 6.96 -14.29 20.23
C LEU A 70 6.90 -14.07 18.73
N VAL A 71 5.72 -14.24 18.15
CA VAL A 71 5.47 -14.01 16.74
C VAL A 71 4.72 -12.71 16.61
N ASP A 72 5.31 -11.73 15.94
CA ASP A 72 4.67 -10.46 15.65
C ASP A 72 3.51 -10.69 14.67
N THR A 73 2.35 -10.17 15.04
CA THR A 73 1.09 -10.27 14.29
C THR A 73 0.47 -8.89 14.07
N SER A 74 1.27 -7.83 14.15
CA SER A 74 0.86 -6.46 13.85
C SER A 74 0.63 -6.24 12.35
N ALA A 75 0.12 -5.06 11.99
CA ALA A 75 -0.23 -4.72 10.62
C ALA A 75 0.97 -4.73 9.63
N SER A 76 2.21 -4.59 10.11
CA SER A 76 3.40 -4.69 9.25
C SER A 76 3.73 -6.13 8.84
N GLN A 77 3.17 -7.12 9.54
CA GLN A 77 3.40 -8.55 9.33
C GLN A 77 2.35 -9.16 8.39
N ILE A 78 2.27 -8.63 7.18
CA ILE A 78 1.38 -9.08 6.10
C ILE A 78 2.17 -9.53 4.87
N GLY A 79 1.50 -10.19 3.92
CA GLY A 79 2.11 -10.57 2.63
C GLY A 79 3.30 -11.51 2.78
N GLU A 80 4.39 -11.21 2.07
CA GLU A 80 5.58 -12.07 1.99
C GLU A 80 6.31 -12.19 3.35
N HIS A 81 6.39 -11.10 4.13
CA HIS A 81 7.01 -11.11 5.46
C HIS A 81 6.30 -12.07 6.42
N ARG A 82 4.97 -12.18 6.33
CA ARG A 82 4.18 -13.13 7.12
C ARG A 82 4.47 -14.57 6.70
N LEU A 83 4.51 -14.84 5.39
CA LEU A 83 4.82 -16.17 4.87
C LEU A 83 6.21 -16.62 5.30
N GLN A 84 7.19 -15.71 5.24
CA GLN A 84 8.56 -15.94 5.68
C GLN A 84 8.65 -16.18 7.19
N SER A 85 8.01 -15.34 8.00
CA SER A 85 7.91 -15.52 9.46
C SER A 85 7.37 -16.90 9.83
N PHE A 86 6.31 -17.33 9.15
CA PHE A 86 5.70 -18.64 9.37
C PHE A 86 6.60 -19.78 8.89
N ALA A 87 7.28 -19.63 7.76
CA ALA A 87 8.23 -20.64 7.28
C ALA A 87 9.41 -20.82 8.26
N VAL A 88 10.01 -19.73 8.74
CA VAL A 88 11.08 -19.76 9.74
C VAL A 88 10.60 -20.36 11.06
N LEU A 89 9.40 -20.00 11.53
CA LEU A 89 8.81 -20.58 12.74
C LEU A 89 8.63 -22.09 12.62
N ARG A 90 8.15 -22.59 11.47
CA ARG A 90 7.99 -24.04 11.25
C ARG A 90 9.34 -24.74 11.33
N GLU A 91 10.34 -24.28 10.58
CA GLU A 91 11.67 -24.90 10.59
C GLU A 91 12.34 -24.80 11.96
N LEU A 92 12.21 -23.67 12.66
CA LEU A 92 12.72 -23.51 14.03
C LEU A 92 12.15 -24.59 14.94
N LEU A 93 10.82 -24.74 14.99
CA LEU A 93 10.16 -25.73 15.84
C LEU A 93 10.49 -27.18 15.45
N GLU A 94 10.66 -27.47 14.16
CA GLU A 94 11.07 -28.79 13.67
C GLU A 94 12.53 -29.11 13.98
N SER A 95 13.39 -28.10 14.07
CA SER A 95 14.82 -28.23 14.32
C SER A 95 15.20 -28.24 15.80
N LEU A 96 14.28 -27.85 16.69
CA LEU A 96 14.52 -27.86 18.14
C LEU A 96 14.64 -29.29 18.69
N PRO A 97 15.52 -29.52 19.68
CA PRO A 97 15.60 -30.78 20.41
C PRO A 97 14.24 -31.26 20.96
N VAL A 98 13.94 -32.55 20.80
CA VAL A 98 12.66 -33.16 21.21
C VAL A 98 12.36 -33.02 22.72
N ASN A 99 13.39 -32.86 23.55
CA ASN A 99 13.25 -32.74 25.00
C ASN A 99 12.96 -31.30 25.49
N ASP A 100 13.06 -30.33 24.59
CA ASP A 100 12.79 -28.93 24.90
C ASP A 100 11.30 -28.68 25.07
N ARG A 101 10.97 -27.56 25.70
CA ARG A 101 9.60 -27.11 25.83
C ARG A 101 9.46 -25.73 25.24
N VAL A 102 8.42 -25.52 24.46
CA VAL A 102 8.15 -24.27 23.76
C VAL A 102 6.78 -23.74 24.14
N ALA A 103 6.70 -22.44 24.40
CA ALA A 103 5.47 -21.68 24.45
C ALA A 103 5.46 -20.67 23.30
N VAL A 104 4.44 -20.70 22.44
CA VAL A 104 4.34 -19.78 21.29
C VAL A 104 3.23 -18.77 21.57
N SER A 105 3.49 -17.50 21.30
CA SER A 105 2.53 -16.41 21.53
C SER A 105 2.49 -15.48 20.32
N ALA A 106 1.29 -14.98 19.99
CA ALA A 106 1.11 -13.88 19.06
C ALA A 106 1.28 -12.56 19.82
N VAL A 107 1.92 -11.59 19.17
CA VAL A 107 2.18 -10.27 19.74
C VAL A 107 1.68 -9.20 18.78
N ASP A 108 0.82 -8.33 19.29
CA ASP A 108 0.36 -7.10 18.65
C ASP A 108 0.33 -6.01 19.75
N LEU A 109 -0.82 -5.35 19.98
CA LEU A 109 -1.05 -4.53 21.17
C LEU A 109 -1.16 -5.37 22.45
N THR A 110 -1.34 -6.68 22.30
CA THR A 110 -1.52 -7.64 23.38
C THR A 110 -0.58 -8.82 23.24
N TYR A 111 -0.30 -9.47 24.38
CA TYR A 111 0.38 -10.76 24.43
C TYR A 111 -0.69 -11.86 24.49
N GLU A 112 -0.79 -12.68 23.46
CA GLU A 112 -1.76 -13.78 23.39
C GLU A 112 -1.06 -15.13 23.24
N SER A 113 -1.24 -16.02 24.22
CA SER A 113 -0.64 -17.34 24.21
C SER A 113 -1.39 -18.26 23.24
N LEU A 114 -0.66 -18.89 22.30
CA LEU A 114 -1.21 -19.79 21.29
C LEU A 114 -1.07 -21.26 21.67
N THR A 115 -0.25 -21.57 22.66
CA THR A 115 -0.06 -22.92 23.20
C THR A 115 -0.64 -23.02 24.60
N GLU A 116 -1.00 -24.24 25.03
CA GLU A 116 -1.43 -24.49 26.41
C GLU A 116 -0.22 -24.53 27.36
N GLY A 117 0.45 -23.38 27.51
CA GLY A 117 1.73 -23.26 28.20
C GLY A 117 2.88 -23.91 27.42
N PHE A 118 3.86 -24.43 28.15
CA PHE A 118 5.05 -25.10 27.62
C PHE A 118 4.72 -26.51 27.11
N ALA A 119 4.89 -26.75 25.81
CA ALA A 119 4.65 -28.01 25.13
C ALA A 119 5.90 -28.51 24.38
N ALA A 120 5.97 -29.79 24.00
CA ALA A 120 7.04 -30.28 23.12
C ALA A 120 6.98 -29.55 21.75
N PRO A 121 8.10 -29.35 21.02
CA PRO A 121 8.15 -28.54 19.81
C PRO A 121 7.11 -28.95 18.75
N GLU A 122 6.98 -30.26 18.48
CA GLU A 122 5.98 -30.81 17.55
C GLU A 122 4.53 -30.47 17.96
N LYS A 123 4.23 -30.54 19.27
CA LYS A 123 2.90 -30.19 19.79
C LYS A 123 2.67 -28.67 19.74
N ALA A 124 3.68 -27.86 20.05
CA ALA A 124 3.60 -26.41 19.97
C ALA A 124 3.33 -25.95 18.52
N LEU A 125 4.00 -26.56 17.55
CA LEU A 125 3.78 -26.34 16.12
C LEU A 125 2.34 -26.64 15.72
N ALA A 126 1.82 -27.81 16.11
CA ALA A 126 0.45 -28.24 15.80
C ALA A 126 -0.63 -27.35 16.44
N GLN A 127 -0.34 -26.72 17.59
CA GLN A 127 -1.25 -25.79 18.26
C GLN A 127 -1.18 -24.37 17.69
N ALA A 128 0.03 -23.84 17.49
CA ALA A 128 0.23 -22.43 17.17
C ALA A 128 -0.05 -22.11 15.69
N MET A 129 0.37 -22.97 14.75
CA MET A 129 0.28 -22.65 13.32
C MET A 129 -1.15 -22.41 12.82
N PRO A 130 -2.16 -23.26 13.14
CA PRO A 130 -3.53 -23.00 12.69
C PRO A 130 -4.10 -21.69 13.22
N GLN A 131 -3.75 -21.34 14.47
CA GLN A 131 -4.18 -20.09 15.09
C GLN A 131 -3.52 -18.89 14.42
N LEU A 132 -2.20 -18.95 14.18
CA LEU A 132 -1.45 -17.91 13.46
C LEU A 132 -1.98 -17.71 12.04
N GLU A 133 -2.28 -18.78 11.30
CA GLU A 133 -2.82 -18.70 9.93
C GLU A 133 -4.21 -18.06 9.88
N SER A 134 -5.04 -18.32 10.89
CA SER A 134 -6.39 -17.73 11.00
C SER A 134 -6.41 -16.28 11.50
N ARG A 135 -5.32 -15.81 12.13
CA ARG A 135 -5.26 -14.47 12.74
C ARG A 135 -5.18 -13.38 11.67
N PHE A 136 -5.94 -12.30 11.87
CA PHE A 136 -5.81 -11.11 11.03
C PHE A 136 -4.75 -10.17 11.61
N PRO A 137 -3.73 -9.73 10.85
CA PRO A 137 -2.70 -8.84 11.36
C PRO A 137 -3.23 -7.42 11.45
N ALA A 138 -3.45 -6.92 12.66
CA ALA A 138 -3.98 -5.59 12.92
C ALA A 138 -3.26 -4.93 14.10
N GLY A 139 -3.23 -3.60 14.10
CA GLY A 139 -2.62 -2.80 15.16
C GLY A 139 -1.10 -2.69 15.05
N THR A 140 -0.51 -2.16 16.12
CA THR A 140 0.94 -1.95 16.30
C THR A 140 1.48 -2.89 17.37
N THR A 141 2.77 -3.16 17.37
CA THR A 141 3.42 -4.04 18.35
C THR A 141 3.76 -3.29 19.65
N ASP A 142 3.44 -3.89 20.81
CA ASP A 142 3.95 -3.50 22.14
C ASP A 142 4.99 -4.53 22.60
N LEU A 143 6.20 -4.40 22.04
CA LEU A 143 7.30 -5.34 22.29
C LEU A 143 7.75 -5.38 23.77
N PRO A 144 7.86 -4.25 24.52
CA PRO A 144 8.22 -4.27 25.93
C PRO A 144 7.28 -5.11 26.79
N ASN A 145 5.97 -4.95 26.60
CA ASN A 145 4.96 -5.71 27.33
C ASN A 145 5.05 -7.19 26.97
N ALA A 146 5.23 -7.51 25.68
CA ALA A 146 5.40 -8.89 25.22
C ALA A 146 6.63 -9.57 25.83
N LEU A 147 7.78 -8.86 25.88
CA LEU A 147 9.01 -9.36 26.50
C LEU A 147 8.83 -9.55 28.02
N GLN A 148 8.17 -8.63 28.71
CA GLN A 148 7.85 -8.79 30.14
C GLN A 148 6.87 -9.94 30.40
N ALA A 149 5.88 -10.14 29.53
CA ALA A 149 4.95 -11.26 29.62
C ALA A 149 5.66 -12.61 29.39
N ALA A 150 6.54 -12.68 28.38
CA ALA A 150 7.39 -13.84 28.12
C ALA A 150 8.29 -14.17 29.32
N LEU A 151 8.89 -13.13 29.92
CA LEU A 151 9.72 -13.31 31.10
C LEU A 151 8.90 -13.86 32.27
N ARG A 152 7.69 -13.35 32.51
CA ARG A 152 6.79 -13.83 33.57
C ARG A 152 6.30 -15.26 33.33
N SER A 153 6.14 -15.71 32.09
CA SER A 153 5.72 -17.08 31.79
C SER A 153 6.80 -18.13 32.05
N MET A 154 8.08 -17.72 32.03
CA MET A 154 9.23 -18.61 32.21
C MET A 154 9.35 -19.14 33.64
N ARG A 155 9.45 -20.48 33.78
CA ARG A 155 9.44 -21.19 35.07
C ARG A 155 10.75 -21.09 35.86
N GLY A 156 11.89 -21.00 35.18
CA GLY A 156 13.21 -20.89 35.80
C GLY A 156 13.78 -22.19 36.39
N ASP A 157 13.17 -23.35 36.11
CA ASP A 157 13.67 -24.69 36.48
C ASP A 157 14.70 -25.24 35.48
N ARG A 158 14.76 -24.65 34.29
CA ARG A 158 15.66 -24.98 33.18
C ARG A 158 16.23 -23.68 32.60
N PRO A 159 17.40 -23.74 31.93
CA PRO A 159 17.82 -22.62 31.12
C PRO A 159 16.79 -22.39 30.01
N GLY A 160 16.58 -21.13 29.67
CA GLY A 160 15.56 -20.76 28.71
C GLY A 160 15.92 -19.53 27.92
N SER A 161 15.24 -19.35 26.79
CA SER A 161 15.46 -18.23 25.88
C SER A 161 14.14 -17.66 25.37
N VAL A 162 14.19 -16.40 24.97
CA VAL A 162 13.08 -15.74 24.27
C VAL A 162 13.49 -15.52 22.83
N ILE A 163 12.60 -15.87 21.90
CA ILE A 163 12.80 -15.71 20.46
C ILE A 163 11.71 -14.78 19.96
N TYR A 164 12.08 -13.67 19.33
CA TYR A 164 11.13 -12.76 18.69
C TYR A 164 11.23 -12.89 17.16
N ILE A 165 10.10 -13.04 16.49
CA ILE A 165 9.98 -13.09 15.02
C ILE A 165 9.11 -11.91 14.61
N GLY A 166 9.69 -10.91 13.95
CA GLY A 166 8.98 -9.69 13.56
C GLY A 166 9.94 -8.57 13.23
N ASP A 167 9.42 -7.35 13.08
CA ASP A 167 10.20 -6.20 12.64
C ASP A 167 10.86 -5.43 13.80
N GLY A 168 10.44 -5.66 15.04
CA GLY A 168 10.97 -5.00 16.23
C GLY A 168 10.37 -3.61 16.48
N MET A 169 9.42 -3.17 15.65
CA MET A 169 8.85 -1.82 15.71
C MET A 169 7.85 -1.69 16.86
N SER A 170 8.27 -1.07 17.97
CA SER A 170 7.38 -0.81 19.11
C SER A 170 6.73 0.58 19.05
N ILE A 171 5.79 0.79 18.11
CA ILE A 171 5.12 2.08 17.91
C ILE A 171 4.12 2.38 19.04
N ALA A 172 3.51 1.34 19.63
CA ALA A 172 2.53 1.50 20.71
C ALA A 172 3.15 2.03 22.00
N ASN A 173 4.41 1.68 22.25
CA ASN A 173 5.15 2.07 23.45
C ASN A 173 6.64 2.26 23.11
N LEU A 174 7.04 3.51 22.94
CA LEU A 174 8.43 3.87 22.66
C LEU A 174 9.27 3.62 23.93
N LEU A 175 10.25 2.72 23.85
CA LEU A 175 11.13 2.41 24.97
C LEU A 175 11.99 3.62 25.34
N GLU A 176 11.70 4.24 26.48
CA GLU A 176 12.61 5.21 27.08
C GLU A 176 13.87 4.51 27.60
N LYS A 177 14.98 5.25 27.70
CA LYS A 177 16.29 4.73 28.15
C LYS A 177 16.21 3.97 29.48
N GLY A 178 15.42 4.48 30.43
CA GLY A 178 15.26 3.87 31.76
C GLY A 178 14.50 2.53 31.73
N ASP A 179 13.47 2.44 30.90
CA ASP A 179 12.67 1.22 30.74
C ASP A 179 13.47 0.13 30.03
N LEU A 180 14.22 0.49 28.99
CA LEU A 180 15.12 -0.42 28.29
C LEU A 180 16.21 -0.97 29.21
N GLN A 181 16.83 -0.11 30.02
CA GLN A 181 17.83 -0.54 31.00
C GLN A 181 17.24 -1.50 32.05
N SER A 182 16.02 -1.24 32.51
CA SER A 182 15.32 -2.10 33.47
C SER A 182 15.01 -3.46 32.85
N LEU A 183 14.46 -3.47 31.64
CA LEU A 183 14.16 -4.69 30.88
C LEU A 183 15.42 -5.54 30.68
N ILE A 184 16.51 -4.94 30.19
CA ILE A 184 17.80 -5.62 30.00
C ILE A 184 18.32 -6.20 31.32
N SER A 185 18.21 -5.45 32.41
CA SER A 185 18.67 -5.90 33.73
C SER A 185 17.89 -7.12 34.22
N GLU A 186 16.57 -7.17 33.97
CA GLU A 186 15.73 -8.33 34.32
C GLU A 186 16.11 -9.58 33.51
N PHE A 187 16.29 -9.46 32.20
CA PHE A 187 16.73 -10.57 31.35
C PHE A 187 18.13 -11.07 31.72
N ARG A 188 19.09 -10.16 31.93
CA ARG A 188 20.46 -10.50 32.37
C ARG A 188 20.46 -11.14 33.75
N GLY A 189 19.68 -10.62 34.70
CA GLY A 189 19.59 -11.15 36.06
C GLY A 189 19.03 -12.57 36.13
N ARG A 190 18.26 -12.98 35.12
CA ARG A 190 17.75 -14.35 34.96
C ARG A 190 18.52 -15.20 33.96
N GLU A 191 19.60 -14.66 33.38
CA GLU A 191 20.44 -15.31 32.37
C GLU A 191 19.64 -15.80 31.14
N ILE A 192 18.65 -15.01 30.70
CA ILE A 192 17.77 -15.34 29.58
C ILE A 192 18.19 -14.55 28.33
N PRO A 193 18.73 -15.20 27.29
CA PRO A 193 19.03 -14.54 26.02
C PRO A 193 17.76 -14.26 25.21
N VAL A 194 17.76 -13.10 24.54
CA VAL A 194 16.72 -12.66 23.60
C VAL A 194 17.27 -12.75 22.18
N HIS A 195 16.78 -13.73 21.44
CA HIS A 195 17.09 -13.94 20.03
C HIS A 195 16.02 -13.29 19.17
N SER A 196 16.35 -12.93 17.93
CA SER A 196 15.41 -12.30 17.03
C SER A 196 15.64 -12.71 15.58
N PHE A 197 14.55 -12.91 14.85
CA PHE A 197 14.53 -12.90 13.40
C PHE A 197 13.80 -11.63 12.95
N ALA A 198 14.57 -10.69 12.40
CA ALA A 198 14.13 -9.40 11.93
C ALA A 198 13.51 -9.54 10.53
N VAL A 199 12.19 -9.44 10.46
CA VAL A 199 11.40 -9.62 9.24
C VAL A 199 10.26 -8.60 9.19
N GLY A 200 10.13 -7.92 8.05
CA GLY A 200 9.14 -6.86 7.85
C GLY A 200 9.66 -5.78 6.90
N SER A 201 8.78 -4.85 6.52
CA SER A 201 9.11 -3.79 5.57
C SER A 201 10.09 -2.75 6.13
N ASN A 202 10.15 -2.61 7.45
CA ASN A 202 11.07 -1.71 8.13
C ASN A 202 11.45 -2.30 9.49
N THR A 203 12.67 -2.82 9.61
CA THR A 203 13.12 -3.54 10.80
C THR A 203 13.91 -2.63 11.75
N ASP A 204 13.55 -2.59 13.04
CA ASP A 204 14.29 -1.92 14.09
C ASP A 204 15.47 -2.80 14.56
N LEU A 205 16.47 -2.91 13.70
CA LEU A 205 17.72 -3.61 13.98
C LEU A 205 18.48 -2.98 15.17
N GLN A 206 18.21 -1.72 15.50
CA GLN A 206 18.83 -1.07 16.65
C GLN A 206 18.30 -1.70 17.95
N LEU A 207 16.99 -1.76 18.15
CA LEU A 207 16.41 -2.34 19.35
C LEU A 207 16.72 -3.85 19.46
N LEU A 208 16.52 -4.60 18.38
CA LEU A 208 16.78 -6.04 18.36
C LEU A 208 18.26 -6.34 18.63
N GLY A 209 19.16 -5.55 18.04
CA GLY A 209 20.60 -5.65 18.27
C GLY A 209 21.00 -5.35 19.70
N VAL A 210 20.40 -4.32 20.34
CA VAL A 210 20.66 -3.97 21.74
C VAL A 210 20.21 -5.12 22.66
N LEU A 211 19.00 -5.64 22.47
CA LEU A 211 18.50 -6.77 23.26
C LEU A 211 19.42 -7.99 23.14
N ALA A 212 19.77 -8.38 21.92
CA ALA A 212 20.65 -9.53 21.66
C ALA A 212 22.08 -9.33 22.19
N GLN A 213 22.61 -8.10 22.15
CA GLN A 213 23.95 -7.77 22.62
C GLN A 213 24.05 -7.93 24.13
N TRP A 214 23.09 -7.36 24.86
CA TRP A 214 23.13 -7.33 26.32
C TRP A 214 22.69 -8.65 26.97
N THR A 215 21.83 -9.43 26.29
CA THR A 215 21.31 -10.70 26.83
C THR A 215 22.03 -11.93 26.28
N GLY A 216 22.84 -11.78 25.22
CA GLY A 216 23.55 -12.89 24.60
C GLY A 216 22.69 -13.72 23.64
N GLY A 217 21.60 -13.17 23.10
CA GLY A 217 20.88 -13.79 21.98
C GLY A 217 21.50 -13.43 20.64
N VAL A 218 20.90 -13.83 19.51
CA VAL A 218 21.39 -13.52 18.14
C VAL A 218 20.32 -12.78 17.35
N VAL A 219 20.72 -11.96 16.39
CA VAL A 219 19.80 -11.32 15.44
C VAL A 219 20.08 -11.89 14.05
N MET A 220 19.04 -12.46 13.45
CA MET A 220 19.01 -12.87 12.05
C MET A 220 18.16 -11.88 11.28
N THR A 221 18.49 -11.62 10.03
CA THR A 221 17.80 -10.63 9.18
C THR A 221 17.21 -11.30 7.97
N ASP A 222 16.02 -10.88 7.55
CA ASP A 222 15.44 -11.31 6.28
C ASP A 222 16.14 -10.58 5.11
N ASN A 223 17.01 -11.29 4.38
CA ASN A 223 17.64 -10.76 3.17
C ASN A 223 17.13 -11.52 1.94
N ALA A 224 16.02 -11.04 1.37
CA ALA A 224 15.33 -11.69 0.26
C ALA A 224 16.19 -11.84 -1.02
N ASP A 225 17.24 -11.04 -1.17
CA ASP A 225 18.17 -11.10 -2.31
C ASP A 225 19.27 -12.15 -2.16
N ASP A 226 19.40 -12.78 -0.99
CA ASP A 226 20.40 -13.80 -0.70
C ASP A 226 19.78 -15.22 -0.73
N PRO A 227 19.98 -15.99 -1.82
CA PRO A 227 19.42 -17.33 -1.95
C PRO A 227 20.00 -18.34 -0.93
N GLU A 228 21.08 -18.02 -0.22
CA GLU A 228 21.60 -18.84 0.88
C GLU A 228 20.80 -18.65 2.19
N GLN A 229 20.00 -17.58 2.30
CA GLN A 229 19.16 -17.25 3.46
C GLN A 229 17.69 -17.69 3.28
N SER A 230 17.49 -18.96 2.92
CA SER A 230 16.14 -19.53 2.90
C SER A 230 15.56 -19.65 4.32
N ALA A 231 14.23 -19.69 4.43
CA ALA A 231 13.57 -19.85 5.72
C ALA A 231 14.03 -21.12 6.47
N GLU A 232 14.35 -22.19 5.73
CA GLU A 232 14.89 -23.43 6.29
C GLU A 232 16.31 -23.25 6.86
N THR A 233 17.14 -22.44 6.20
CA THR A 233 18.48 -22.15 6.74
C THR A 233 18.38 -21.31 8.01
N ILE A 234 17.58 -20.23 7.97
CA ILE A 234 17.39 -19.32 9.10
C ILE A 234 16.80 -20.06 10.31
N GLY A 235 15.75 -20.87 10.10
CA GLY A 235 15.12 -21.63 11.19
C GLY A 235 16.08 -22.61 11.86
N ARG A 236 16.91 -23.33 11.09
CA ARG A 236 17.95 -24.22 11.63
C ARG A 236 19.05 -23.48 12.38
N GLU A 237 19.52 -22.36 11.84
CA GLU A 237 20.54 -21.56 12.50
C GLU A 237 20.01 -21.00 13.82
N LEU A 238 18.75 -20.54 13.85
CA LEU A 238 18.11 -20.02 15.04
C LEU A 238 17.93 -21.11 16.10
N ALA A 239 17.48 -22.32 15.69
CA ALA A 239 17.39 -23.50 16.56
C ALA A 239 18.75 -23.86 17.17
N ARG A 240 19.82 -23.84 16.36
CA ARG A 240 21.18 -24.07 16.82
C ARG A 240 21.64 -22.99 17.80
N ALA A 241 21.32 -21.72 17.53
CA ALA A 241 21.73 -20.61 18.39
C ALA A 241 21.03 -20.67 19.75
N VAL A 242 19.77 -21.08 19.83
CA VAL A 242 19.06 -21.17 21.13
C VAL A 242 19.49 -22.36 21.99
N ASP A 243 20.03 -23.43 21.38
CA ASP A 243 20.56 -24.61 22.10
C ASP A 243 22.00 -24.40 22.61
N LEU A 244 22.73 -23.42 22.06
CA LEU A 244 24.10 -23.12 22.49
C LEU A 244 24.16 -22.32 23.79
N PRO A 245 25.12 -22.64 24.70
CA PRO A 245 25.24 -21.98 25.99
C PRO A 245 25.66 -20.52 25.84
N VAL A 246 25.01 -19.65 26.62
CA VAL A 246 25.40 -18.25 26.83
C VAL A 246 26.07 -18.13 28.18
N VAL A 247 27.29 -17.60 28.21
CA VAL A 247 28.05 -17.45 29.46
C VAL A 247 28.09 -15.99 29.84
N PHE A 248 27.66 -15.67 31.06
CA PHE A 248 27.61 -14.30 31.59
C PHE A 248 28.87 -14.01 32.43
N PRO A 249 29.82 -13.19 31.93
CA PRO A 249 31.03 -12.88 32.67
C PRO A 249 30.76 -11.91 33.82
N SER A 250 31.54 -12.03 34.88
CA SER A 250 31.39 -11.25 36.12
C SER A 250 32.30 -10.02 36.20
N ASP A 251 33.36 -9.98 35.40
CA ASP A 251 34.39 -8.94 35.42
C ASP A 251 34.98 -8.79 34.01
N LEU A 252 35.24 -7.54 33.61
CA LEU A 252 35.88 -7.13 32.36
C LEU A 252 37.07 -6.24 32.71
N ARG A 253 38.27 -6.59 32.24
CA ARG A 253 39.49 -5.79 32.43
C ARG A 253 40.25 -5.65 31.14
N VAL A 254 40.63 -4.42 30.83
CA VAL A 254 41.55 -4.11 29.73
C VAL A 254 42.94 -3.93 30.32
N ALA A 255 43.89 -4.74 29.88
CA ALA A 255 45.28 -4.70 30.33
C ALA A 255 46.09 -3.66 29.54
N SER A 256 45.65 -2.39 29.54
CA SER A 256 46.37 -1.27 28.92
C SER A 256 46.09 0.04 29.66
N SER A 257 46.97 1.04 29.52
CA SER A 257 46.84 2.33 30.20
C SER A 257 46.07 3.40 29.41
N GLY A 258 45.56 3.07 28.22
CA GLY A 258 45.02 4.07 27.29
C GLY A 258 43.86 3.60 26.42
N VAL A 259 43.24 2.45 26.71
CA VAL A 259 42.07 1.95 25.97
C VAL A 259 40.83 2.00 26.86
N ALA A 260 39.79 2.66 26.38
CA ALA A 260 38.46 2.60 26.96
C ALA A 260 37.54 1.74 26.08
N LEU A 261 36.71 0.89 26.70
CA LEU A 261 35.70 0.09 26.00
C LEU A 261 34.28 0.52 26.40
N LEU A 262 33.36 0.47 25.45
CA LEU A 262 31.93 0.67 25.64
C LEU A 262 31.13 -0.55 25.13
N PRO A 263 30.18 -1.07 25.94
CA PRO A 263 29.97 -0.73 27.35
C PRO A 263 31.19 -1.13 28.20
N ASN A 264 31.33 -0.50 29.37
CA ASN A 264 32.37 -0.88 30.36
C ASN A 264 31.93 -2.06 31.25
N GLU A 265 30.73 -2.59 31.01
CA GLU A 265 30.20 -3.79 31.66
C GLU A 265 30.54 -5.07 30.86
N PRO A 266 30.70 -6.21 31.56
CA PRO A 266 30.89 -7.49 30.88
C PRO A 266 29.62 -7.92 30.14
N LEU A 267 29.76 -8.16 28.85
CA LEU A 267 28.71 -8.63 27.96
C LEU A 267 28.74 -10.17 27.87
N PRO A 268 27.60 -10.82 27.57
CA PRO A 268 27.54 -12.27 27.48
C PRO A 268 28.35 -12.83 26.31
N LEU A 269 29.06 -13.93 26.54
CA LEU A 269 29.92 -14.60 25.57
C LEU A 269 29.25 -15.84 24.98
N ARG A 270 29.54 -16.10 23.71
CA ARG A 270 29.07 -17.26 22.95
C ARG A 270 30.17 -17.85 22.07
N SER A 271 29.98 -19.09 21.65
CA SER A 271 30.91 -19.82 20.76
C SER A 271 30.58 -19.68 19.28
N ASP A 272 29.33 -19.38 18.93
CA ASP A 272 28.83 -19.20 17.56
C ASP A 272 28.84 -17.73 17.09
N ARG A 273 29.11 -16.79 17.99
CA ARG A 273 29.08 -15.36 17.71
C ARG A 273 30.15 -14.61 18.50
N ARG A 274 30.79 -13.62 17.86
CA ARG A 274 31.65 -12.63 18.53
C ARG A 274 30.83 -11.64 19.34
N THR A 275 31.33 -11.24 20.50
CA THR A 275 30.78 -10.17 21.32
C THR A 275 31.56 -8.90 21.03
N VAL A 276 30.91 -7.91 20.41
CA VAL A 276 31.59 -6.73 19.88
C VAL A 276 31.61 -5.60 20.91
N TYR A 277 32.78 -5.06 21.21
CA TYR A 277 32.96 -3.84 21.99
C TYR A 277 33.44 -2.70 21.11
N LEU A 278 32.98 -1.48 21.38
CA LEU A 278 33.58 -0.28 20.81
C LEU A 278 34.71 0.18 21.72
N GLY A 279 35.82 0.59 21.13
CA GLY A 279 37.03 1.02 21.81
C GLY A 279 37.50 2.39 21.35
N ARG A 280 38.10 3.15 22.27
CA ARG A 280 38.81 4.40 21.99
C ARG A 280 40.20 4.35 22.62
N GLY A 281 41.20 4.76 21.85
CA GLY A 281 42.59 4.83 22.27
C GLY A 281 43.56 4.05 21.36
N ALA A 282 44.84 4.27 21.57
CA ALA A 282 45.90 3.59 20.83
C ALA A 282 46.11 2.18 21.41
N ALA A 283 45.36 1.20 20.91
CA ALA A 283 45.57 -0.20 21.26
C ALA A 283 46.87 -0.73 20.63
N GLY A 284 47.81 -1.16 21.47
CA GLY A 284 49.04 -1.82 21.05
C GLY A 284 48.87 -3.33 20.91
N THR A 285 49.74 -3.99 20.15
CA THR A 285 49.72 -5.46 19.96
C THR A 285 50.01 -6.28 21.22
N ASN A 286 50.39 -5.63 22.32
CA ASN A 286 50.63 -6.23 23.62
C ASN A 286 49.46 -6.02 24.60
N ASP A 287 48.43 -5.27 24.20
CA ASP A 287 47.25 -5.05 25.03
C ASP A 287 46.35 -6.29 24.96
N SER A 288 45.71 -6.63 26.07
CA SER A 288 44.77 -7.75 26.14
C SER A 288 43.48 -7.36 26.84
N VAL A 289 42.38 -8.00 26.44
CA VAL A 289 41.11 -7.96 27.16
C VAL A 289 40.99 -9.26 27.95
N ARG A 290 40.67 -9.15 29.24
CA ARG A 290 40.45 -10.28 30.14
C ARG A 290 39.04 -10.24 30.70
N MET A 291 38.37 -11.38 30.66
CA MET A 291 37.05 -11.56 31.26
C MET A 291 37.06 -12.75 32.20
N THR A 292 36.36 -12.62 33.33
CA THR A 292 36.20 -13.73 34.28
C THR A 292 34.82 -14.34 34.14
N VAL A 293 34.77 -15.57 33.65
CA VAL A 293 33.55 -16.37 33.51
C VAL A 293 33.48 -17.42 34.61
N SER A 294 32.27 -17.71 35.06
CA SER A 294 32.00 -18.82 35.99
C SER A 294 31.11 -19.82 35.30
N PHE A 295 31.56 -21.07 35.20
CA PHE A 295 30.74 -22.18 34.73
C PHE A 295 31.14 -23.43 35.52
N ASP A 296 30.17 -24.29 35.84
CA ASP A 296 30.39 -25.52 36.65
C ASP A 296 31.04 -25.27 38.03
N ASP A 297 30.68 -24.19 38.72
CA ASP A 297 31.30 -23.74 39.98
C ASP A 297 32.83 -23.46 39.88
N GLN A 298 33.37 -23.41 38.66
CA GLN A 298 34.76 -23.07 38.38
C GLN A 298 34.85 -21.68 37.74
N LYS A 299 35.75 -20.84 38.29
CA LYS A 299 36.09 -19.56 37.70
C LYS A 299 37.20 -19.76 36.68
N ARG A 300 36.96 -19.37 35.43
CA ARG A 300 37.95 -19.37 34.35
C ARG A 300 38.19 -17.93 33.88
N THR A 301 39.45 -17.55 33.73
CA THR A 301 39.81 -16.28 33.09
C THR A 301 40.04 -16.55 31.62
N MET A 302 39.33 -15.83 30.77
CA MET A 302 39.53 -15.81 29.33
C MET A 302 40.33 -14.54 28.98
N GLU A 303 41.30 -14.67 28.08
CA GLU A 303 42.19 -13.58 27.68
C GLU A 303 42.32 -13.55 26.15
N TRP A 304 42.06 -12.39 25.57
CA TRP A 304 42.22 -12.12 24.14
C TRP A 304 43.24 -11.02 23.94
N THR A 305 44.30 -11.30 23.19
CA THR A 305 45.25 -10.27 22.76
C THR A 305 44.59 -9.40 21.70
N ILE A 306 44.70 -8.06 21.84
CA ILE A 306 44.16 -7.12 20.86
C ILE A 306 45.08 -7.14 19.62
N PRO A 307 44.60 -7.61 18.45
CA PRO A 307 45.43 -7.68 17.26
C PRO A 307 45.72 -6.26 16.73
N ALA A 308 46.80 -6.12 15.96
CA ALA A 308 47.05 -4.90 15.20
C ALA A 308 45.86 -4.62 14.28
N ALA A 309 45.31 -3.41 14.36
CA ALA A 309 44.13 -3.07 13.58
C ALA A 309 44.43 -3.14 12.08
N ARG A 310 43.57 -3.81 11.33
CA ARG A 310 43.65 -3.83 9.85
C ARG A 310 42.89 -2.62 9.32
N TYR A 311 43.63 -1.62 8.86
CA TYR A 311 43.06 -0.52 8.08
C TYR A 311 42.39 -1.08 6.83
N THR A 312 41.07 -1.09 6.84
CA THR A 312 40.23 -1.39 5.69
C THR A 312 39.45 -0.11 5.44
N ARG A 313 39.40 0.33 4.17
CA ARG A 313 38.62 1.51 3.78
C ARG A 313 37.18 1.37 4.32
N GLU A 314 36.48 2.49 4.54
CA GLU A 314 35.07 2.53 4.99
C GLU A 314 34.84 2.19 6.48
N THR A 315 35.76 2.58 7.37
CA THR A 315 35.61 2.42 8.84
C THR A 315 35.25 3.70 9.60
N THR A 316 35.02 4.82 8.90
CA THR A 316 34.66 6.13 9.49
C THR A 316 33.44 6.05 10.42
N TYR A 317 32.50 5.18 10.09
CA TYR A 317 31.30 4.88 10.89
C TYR A 317 31.59 4.47 12.35
N ILE A 318 32.76 3.89 12.66
CA ILE A 318 33.11 3.46 14.02
C ILE A 318 33.25 4.66 14.97
N GLY A 319 33.80 5.78 14.48
CA GLY A 319 33.86 7.02 15.25
C GLY A 319 32.46 7.58 15.56
N HIS A 320 31.57 7.52 14.57
CA HIS A 320 30.16 7.88 14.74
C HIS A 320 29.48 6.98 15.79
N LEU A 321 29.64 5.66 15.70
CA LEU A 321 29.10 4.71 16.68
C LEU A 321 29.62 5.01 18.10
N TRP A 322 30.91 5.30 18.26
CA TRP A 322 31.47 5.70 19.56
C TRP A 322 30.77 6.94 20.12
N SER A 323 30.64 7.99 19.30
CA SER A 323 30.05 9.27 19.74
C SER A 323 28.61 9.11 20.26
N HIS A 324 27.85 8.19 19.68
CA HIS A 324 26.49 7.87 20.11
C HIS A 324 26.49 6.96 21.36
N ALA A 325 27.36 5.95 21.38
CA ALA A 325 27.55 5.05 22.51
C ALA A 325 27.94 5.80 23.79
N GLU A 326 28.79 6.82 23.69
CA GLU A 326 29.31 7.59 24.82
C GLU A 326 28.19 8.28 25.61
N GLN A 327 27.15 8.77 24.93
CA GLN A 327 25.98 9.42 25.55
C GLN A 327 25.11 8.44 26.37
N THR A 328 25.21 7.14 26.06
CA THR A 328 24.43 6.09 26.70
C THR A 328 25.27 5.09 27.49
N ALA A 329 26.56 5.39 27.70
CA ALA A 329 27.53 4.46 28.29
C ALA A 329 27.58 3.08 27.59
N GLY A 330 27.26 3.04 26.29
CA GLY A 330 27.20 1.83 25.48
C GLY A 330 25.88 1.08 25.52
N LEU A 331 24.86 1.54 26.27
CA LEU A 331 23.55 0.89 26.33
C LEU A 331 22.90 0.76 24.95
N ALA A 332 22.98 1.81 24.14
CA ALA A 332 22.34 1.86 22.82
C ALA A 332 23.12 1.14 21.71
N ASN A 333 24.21 0.42 22.02
CA ASN A 333 25.03 -0.25 21.02
C ASN A 333 24.34 -1.53 20.50
N PRO A 334 23.95 -1.60 19.22
CA PRO A 334 23.23 -2.76 18.69
C PRO A 334 24.17 -3.84 18.13
N LEU A 335 25.42 -3.93 18.61
CA LEU A 335 26.52 -4.65 17.95
C LEU A 335 26.59 -6.14 18.31
N ALA A 336 25.44 -6.81 18.27
CA ALA A 336 25.26 -8.24 18.53
C ALA A 336 25.91 -9.12 17.44
N GLY A 337 27.25 -9.18 17.42
CA GLY A 337 28.04 -9.97 16.47
C GLY A 337 28.34 -9.26 15.16
N ASP A 338 29.01 -9.99 14.26
CA ASP A 338 29.52 -9.46 13.00
C ASP A 338 28.38 -9.05 12.04
N VAL A 339 27.25 -9.77 12.06
CA VAL A 339 26.04 -9.44 11.29
C VAL A 339 25.55 -8.03 11.65
N MET A 340 25.43 -7.74 12.95
CA MET A 340 24.94 -6.45 13.39
C MET A 340 25.98 -5.33 13.27
N LEU A 341 27.27 -5.64 13.34
CA LEU A 341 28.32 -4.69 12.99
C LEU A 341 28.25 -4.30 11.51
N ALA A 342 28.02 -5.27 10.62
CA ALA A 342 27.81 -5.01 9.20
C ALA A 342 26.51 -4.23 8.95
N ALA A 343 25.42 -4.56 9.64
CA ALA A 343 24.16 -3.83 9.56
C ALA A 343 24.31 -2.37 10.03
N ALA A 344 25.04 -2.13 11.13
CA ALA A 344 25.33 -0.78 11.62
C ALA A 344 26.16 0.03 10.61
N ARG A 345 27.14 -0.59 9.94
CA ARG A 345 27.87 0.04 8.84
C ARG A 345 26.95 0.39 7.68
N GLN A 346 26.09 -0.53 7.26
CA GLN A 346 25.16 -0.29 6.15
C GLN A 346 24.17 0.82 6.48
N SER A 347 23.63 0.86 7.71
CA SER A 347 22.76 1.94 8.18
C SER A 347 23.46 3.30 8.07
N PHE A 348 24.70 3.40 8.56
CA PHE A 348 25.48 4.63 8.44
C PHE A 348 25.68 5.07 6.98
N LEU A 349 26.02 4.15 6.08
CA LEU A 349 26.18 4.46 4.67
C LEU A 349 24.87 4.94 4.04
N ASN A 350 23.74 4.35 4.41
CA ASN A 350 22.42 4.77 3.95
C ASN A 350 22.06 6.17 4.48
N ASP A 351 22.32 6.45 5.76
CA ASP A 351 22.07 7.76 6.37
C ASP A 351 22.89 8.86 5.68
N VAL A 352 24.17 8.59 5.41
CA VAL A 352 25.05 9.49 4.65
C VAL A 352 24.49 9.69 3.23
N ALA A 353 24.10 8.63 2.53
CA ALA A 353 23.52 8.74 1.20
C ALA A 353 22.23 9.57 1.18
N VAL A 354 21.35 9.43 2.18
CA VAL A 354 20.15 10.26 2.32
C VAL A 354 20.53 11.73 2.50
N MET A 355 21.49 12.04 3.37
CA MET A 355 21.99 13.41 3.54
C MET A 355 22.59 13.97 2.23
N GLU A 356 23.35 13.16 1.47
CA GLU A 356 23.85 13.56 0.16
C GLU A 356 22.71 13.91 -0.80
N THR A 357 21.67 13.07 -0.89
CA THR A 357 20.51 13.36 -1.76
C THR A 357 19.75 14.62 -1.34
N GLN A 358 19.64 14.89 -0.03
CA GLN A 358 19.05 16.13 0.48
C GLN A 358 19.89 17.35 0.13
N ALA A 359 21.21 17.25 0.24
CA ALA A 359 22.13 18.32 -0.17
C ALA A 359 22.06 18.58 -1.68
N GLU A 360 21.99 17.53 -2.50
CA GLU A 360 21.79 17.64 -3.95
C GLU A 360 20.47 18.33 -4.30
N ALA A 361 19.37 17.95 -3.62
CA ALA A 361 18.07 18.58 -3.81
C ALA A 361 18.09 20.07 -3.40
N ALA A 362 18.78 20.41 -2.31
CA ALA A 362 18.95 21.80 -1.89
C ALA A 362 19.71 22.63 -2.94
N LEU A 363 20.79 22.09 -3.51
CA LEU A 363 21.51 22.73 -4.63
C LEU A 363 20.62 22.90 -5.87
N ALA A 364 19.85 21.87 -6.24
CA ALA A 364 18.95 21.93 -7.38
C ALA A 364 17.86 23.00 -7.23
N LEU A 365 17.47 23.31 -5.99
CA LEU A 365 16.51 24.38 -5.65
C LEU A 365 17.17 25.75 -5.43
N GLY A 366 18.48 25.88 -5.63
CA GLY A 366 19.24 27.12 -5.42
C GLY A 366 19.45 27.49 -3.94
N ARG A 367 19.22 26.57 -3.00
CA ARG A 367 19.39 26.76 -1.55
C ARG A 367 20.81 26.41 -1.12
N MET A 368 21.75 27.27 -1.49
CA MET A 368 23.19 27.04 -1.29
C MET A 368 23.58 26.93 0.19
N GLU A 369 22.98 27.74 1.06
CA GLU A 369 23.25 27.70 2.50
C GLU A 369 22.78 26.38 3.14
N ASP A 370 21.64 25.86 2.72
CA ASP A 370 21.12 24.57 3.20
C ASP A 370 22.01 23.41 2.73
N ALA A 371 22.42 23.42 1.46
CA ALA A 371 23.36 22.43 0.92
C ALA A 371 24.71 22.46 1.67
N ALA A 372 25.27 23.64 1.90
CA ALA A 372 26.51 23.80 2.65
C ALA A 372 26.37 23.36 4.11
N ARG A 373 25.22 23.64 4.77
CA ARG A 373 24.94 23.15 6.12
C ARG A 373 24.92 21.63 6.17
N ILE A 374 24.20 20.98 5.25
CA ILE A 374 24.13 19.52 5.18
C ILE A 374 25.51 18.93 4.85
N GLY A 375 26.24 19.50 3.90
CA GLY A 375 27.61 19.07 3.56
C GLY A 375 28.58 19.15 4.75
N ASN A 376 28.49 20.20 5.57
CA ASN A 376 29.26 20.30 6.80
C ASN A 376 28.86 19.22 7.82
N GLU A 377 27.58 18.90 7.96
CA GLU A 377 27.13 17.81 8.84
C GLU A 377 27.62 16.44 8.34
N ILE A 378 27.61 16.18 7.02
CA ILE A 378 28.20 14.96 6.46
C ILE A 378 29.69 14.87 6.79
N LEU A 379 30.47 15.96 6.63
CA LEU A 379 31.90 15.96 6.98
C LEU A 379 32.17 15.79 8.47
N ARG A 380 31.21 16.08 9.35
CA ARG A 380 31.34 15.83 10.79
C ARG A 380 31.25 14.34 11.12
N VAL A 381 30.41 13.60 10.40
CA VAL A 381 30.19 12.16 10.64
C VAL A 381 31.05 11.26 9.74
N ASP A 382 31.37 11.71 8.52
CA ASP A 382 32.22 11.04 7.55
C ASP A 382 33.26 12.04 6.98
N PRO A 383 34.36 12.31 7.70
CA PRO A 383 35.35 13.30 7.30
C PRO A 383 36.07 13.00 5.97
N GLU A 384 36.00 11.75 5.50
CA GLU A 384 36.59 11.32 4.22
C GLU A 384 35.60 11.42 3.05
N ASN A 385 34.36 11.89 3.28
CA ASN A 385 33.35 12.02 2.24
C ASN A 385 33.73 13.12 1.23
N VAL A 386 34.12 12.69 0.02
CA VAL A 386 34.57 13.59 -1.05
C VAL A 386 33.40 14.41 -1.64
N ARG A 387 32.16 13.87 -1.62
CA ARG A 387 30.98 14.55 -2.18
C ARG A 387 30.49 15.66 -1.26
N ALA A 388 30.64 15.51 0.05
CA ALA A 388 30.26 16.52 1.03
C ALA A 388 30.95 17.87 0.77
N ALA A 389 32.21 17.86 0.34
CA ALA A 389 32.94 19.08 -0.05
C ALA A 389 32.28 19.81 -1.23
N THR A 390 31.67 19.09 -2.18
CA THR A 390 30.98 19.70 -3.32
C THR A 390 29.66 20.39 -2.97
N PHE A 391 29.09 20.10 -1.79
CA PHE A 391 27.89 20.79 -1.30
C PHE A 391 28.22 22.09 -0.55
N ILE A 392 29.44 22.20 -0.01
CA ILE A 392 29.92 23.39 0.71
C ILE A 392 30.37 24.47 -0.27
N ASP A 393 31.13 24.08 -1.29
CA ASP A 393 31.61 24.98 -2.34
C ASP A 393 31.32 24.37 -3.73
N PRO A 394 30.05 24.45 -4.19
CA PRO A 394 29.64 23.88 -5.46
C PRO A 394 30.29 24.62 -6.64
N PRO A 395 30.73 23.91 -7.70
CA PRO A 395 31.38 24.52 -8.86
C PRO A 395 30.44 25.50 -9.58
N SER A 396 31.01 26.61 -10.07
CA SER A 396 30.31 27.78 -10.62
C SER A 396 29.46 27.55 -11.89
N ASP A 397 29.42 26.34 -12.44
CA ASP A 397 28.77 26.00 -13.72
C ASP A 397 27.37 25.36 -13.58
N LEU A 398 26.76 25.35 -12.39
CA LEU A 398 25.39 24.86 -12.21
C LEU A 398 24.36 25.89 -12.71
N PRO A 399 23.46 25.54 -13.66
CA PRO A 399 22.48 26.47 -14.21
C PRO A 399 21.36 26.75 -13.20
N VAL A 400 21.50 27.82 -12.42
CA VAL A 400 20.43 28.36 -11.57
C VAL A 400 19.37 29.00 -12.47
N ARG A 401 18.16 28.41 -12.52
CA ARG A 401 16.96 29.09 -13.06
C ARG A 401 16.37 29.98 -11.96
N THR A 402 16.69 31.26 -12.02
CA THR A 402 16.16 32.27 -11.10
C THR A 402 14.72 32.65 -11.49
N ILE A 403 13.78 32.59 -10.55
CA ILE A 403 12.45 33.21 -10.65
C ILE A 403 12.57 34.59 -9.99
N ALA A 404 12.16 35.63 -10.72
CA ALA A 404 12.24 37.03 -10.33
C ALA A 404 11.33 37.35 -9.13
N GLN A 405 11.84 38.15 -8.20
CA GLN A 405 11.10 38.74 -7.08
C GLN A 405 11.19 40.26 -7.17
N ALA A 406 10.06 40.94 -6.97
CA ALA A 406 9.87 42.36 -7.17
C ALA A 406 10.42 43.21 -6.01
N ASP A 407 10.98 44.37 -6.36
CA ASP A 407 11.45 45.43 -5.46
C ASP A 407 10.27 46.17 -4.81
N ASP A 408 10.43 46.53 -3.53
CA ASP A 408 9.59 47.53 -2.86
C ASP A 408 10.51 48.53 -2.10
N GLU A 409 10.51 49.79 -2.56
CA GLU A 409 11.22 50.92 -1.97
C GLU A 409 10.29 51.67 -0.99
N ASN A 410 10.69 51.82 0.28
CA ASN A 410 10.43 53.07 1.02
C ASN A 410 11.13 53.16 2.38
N ALA A 411 11.90 54.23 2.59
CA ALA A 411 12.35 54.69 3.90
C ALA A 411 12.20 56.23 3.98
N PRO A 412 11.57 56.81 5.02
CA PRO A 412 11.45 58.27 5.17
C PRO A 412 12.60 58.91 5.97
N PRO A 413 12.94 60.19 5.72
CA PRO A 413 14.09 60.91 6.30
C PRO A 413 13.78 61.65 7.63
N PRO A 414 14.81 62.09 8.40
CA PRO A 414 14.68 62.71 9.72
C PRO A 414 14.58 64.25 9.69
N ALA A 415 14.08 64.83 10.79
CA ALA A 415 13.93 66.28 11.01
C ALA A 415 14.72 66.77 12.26
N PRO A 416 15.02 68.10 12.40
CA PRO A 416 16.24 68.62 13.04
C PRO A 416 16.07 69.22 14.46
N THR A 417 17.22 69.58 15.05
CA THR A 417 17.47 70.22 16.37
C THR A 417 17.10 71.72 16.46
N PRO A 418 16.86 72.28 17.67
CA PRO A 418 16.52 73.69 17.89
C PRO A 418 17.70 74.59 18.33
N ASP A 419 17.58 75.89 18.07
CA ASP A 419 18.47 76.99 18.49
C ASP A 419 17.77 77.89 19.56
N PRO A 420 18.48 78.58 20.47
CA PRO A 420 17.90 79.37 21.56
C PRO A 420 17.98 80.90 21.36
N ASP A 421 17.50 81.60 22.39
CA ASP A 421 17.55 83.04 22.70
C ASP A 421 16.42 83.94 22.18
N LEU A 422 15.81 84.68 23.13
CA LEU A 422 15.72 86.15 23.11
C LEU A 422 15.19 86.67 24.47
N GLU A 423 15.98 87.63 24.98
CA GLU A 423 15.59 88.88 25.63
C GLU A 423 15.35 89.01 27.14
N ALA A 424 16.13 89.97 27.66
CA ALA A 424 16.16 90.59 28.97
C ALA A 424 15.07 91.66 29.14
N ARG A 425 14.71 91.98 30.40
CA ARG A 425 14.75 93.36 30.91
C ARG A 425 14.54 93.50 32.41
N GLU A 426 15.15 94.57 32.90
CA GLU A 426 15.45 95.03 34.25
C GLU A 426 14.25 95.63 35.03
N GLY A 427 14.44 95.87 36.34
CA GLY A 427 13.66 96.81 37.16
C GLY A 427 13.52 96.32 38.61
N GLU A 428 14.45 96.64 39.50
CA GLU A 428 14.43 97.77 40.46
C GLU A 428 13.71 97.47 41.80
N SER A 429 14.29 98.04 42.85
CA SER A 429 14.22 97.69 44.27
C SER A 429 13.00 98.21 45.04
N GLU A 430 12.44 97.38 45.94
CA GLU A 430 11.65 97.84 47.09
C GLU A 430 11.91 96.92 48.31
N SER A 431 12.88 97.29 49.14
CA SER A 431 13.43 96.46 50.23
C SER A 431 12.73 96.63 51.59
N ASP A 432 11.39 96.63 51.65
CA ASP A 432 10.69 96.61 52.97
C ASP A 432 9.26 96.00 52.95
N LEU A 433 8.86 95.36 51.84
CA LEU A 433 7.65 94.52 51.75
C LEU A 433 7.96 93.04 51.43
N LEU A 434 9.23 92.73 51.12
CA LEU A 434 9.70 91.38 50.80
C LEU A 434 9.69 90.43 52.02
N ASP A 435 10.01 90.90 53.23
CA ASP A 435 10.08 90.03 54.42
C ASP A 435 8.71 89.49 54.86
N VAL A 436 7.63 90.27 54.71
CA VAL A 436 6.26 89.83 55.05
C VAL A 436 5.72 88.84 54.00
N VAL A 437 6.01 89.08 52.71
CA VAL A 437 5.63 88.16 51.62
C VAL A 437 6.45 86.87 51.67
N GLU A 438 7.73 86.93 52.07
CA GLU A 438 8.56 85.74 52.29
C GLU A 438 8.10 84.91 53.49
N GLN A 439 7.68 85.54 54.59
CA GLN A 439 7.20 84.84 55.78
C GLN A 439 5.84 84.15 55.53
N GLU A 440 4.92 84.77 54.78
CA GLU A 440 3.69 84.10 54.32
C GLU A 440 3.96 82.95 53.34
N ARG A 441 4.91 83.12 52.41
CA ARG A 441 5.33 82.05 51.48
C ARG A 441 5.92 80.86 52.24
N ARG A 442 6.72 81.08 53.28
CA ARG A 442 7.30 80.01 54.12
C ARG A 442 6.23 79.20 54.85
N ILE A 443 5.25 79.87 55.48
CA ILE A 443 4.16 79.19 56.23
C ILE A 443 3.28 78.37 55.28
N ARG A 444 2.93 78.90 54.10
CA ARG A 444 2.18 78.14 53.08
C ARG A 444 2.97 76.97 52.52
N THR A 445 4.27 77.17 52.25
CA THR A 445 5.15 76.10 51.76
C THR A 445 5.19 74.94 52.76
N GLN A 446 5.30 75.24 54.06
CA GLN A 446 5.33 74.21 55.10
C GLN A 446 3.99 73.46 55.23
N ARG A 447 2.85 74.14 55.09
CA ARG A 447 1.52 73.48 55.07
C ARG A 447 1.34 72.58 53.85
N MET A 448 1.76 73.04 52.67
CA MET A 448 1.69 72.23 51.45
C MET A 448 2.63 71.02 51.55
N GLN A 449 3.80 71.17 52.13
CA GLN A 449 4.73 70.07 52.36
C GLN A 449 4.11 68.98 53.23
N THR A 450 3.44 69.33 54.33
CA THR A 450 2.73 68.37 55.17
C THR A 450 1.56 67.70 54.43
N ALA A 451 0.83 68.44 53.59
CA ALA A 451 -0.26 67.88 52.79
C ALA A 451 0.25 66.88 51.73
N VAL A 452 1.39 67.20 51.08
CA VAL A 452 2.05 66.31 50.12
C VAL A 452 2.59 65.05 50.80
N GLU A 453 3.23 65.19 51.97
CA GLU A 453 3.73 64.04 52.74
C GLU A 453 2.59 63.11 53.18
N SER A 454 1.51 63.67 53.74
CA SER A 454 0.33 62.89 54.13
C SER A 454 -0.39 62.26 52.94
N GLY A 455 -0.43 62.96 51.81
CA GLY A 455 -1.01 62.47 50.57
C GLY A 455 -0.21 61.31 49.95
N ILE A 456 1.12 61.40 49.96
CA ILE A 456 2.01 60.31 49.54
C ILE A 456 1.84 59.10 50.47
N GLU A 457 1.79 59.32 51.79
CA GLU A 457 1.60 58.22 52.75
C GLU A 457 0.25 57.50 52.55
N THR A 458 -0.82 58.26 52.27
CA THR A 458 -2.14 57.69 51.97
C THR A 458 -2.12 56.87 50.68
N ALA A 459 -1.44 57.36 49.63
CA ALA A 459 -1.28 56.63 48.38
C ALA A 459 -0.46 55.34 48.57
N GLN A 460 0.60 55.38 49.39
CA GLN A 460 1.43 54.20 49.70
C GLN A 460 0.65 53.14 50.50
N GLN A 461 -0.19 53.55 51.46
CA GLN A 461 -1.06 52.63 52.19
C GLN A 461 -2.10 51.98 51.28
N ALA A 462 -2.67 52.74 50.34
CA ALA A 462 -3.67 52.24 49.41
C ALA A 462 -3.09 51.38 48.26
N LEU A 463 -1.78 51.38 48.05
CA LEU A 463 -1.14 50.74 46.90
C LEU A 463 -1.39 49.23 46.80
N GLN A 464 -1.52 48.53 47.93
CA GLN A 464 -1.75 47.07 47.94
C GLN A 464 -3.21 46.68 47.75
N GLU A 465 -4.14 47.49 48.25
CA GLU A 465 -5.57 47.18 48.24
C GLU A 465 -6.31 47.81 47.06
N ASN A 466 -5.90 49.02 46.65
CA ASN A 466 -6.51 49.77 45.57
C ASN A 466 -5.49 50.70 44.87
N PRO A 467 -4.70 50.16 43.92
CA PRO A 467 -3.68 50.93 43.21
C PRO A 467 -4.26 52.10 42.37
N GLU A 468 -5.49 51.98 41.89
CA GLU A 468 -6.18 53.04 41.14
C GLU A 468 -6.53 54.24 42.04
N PHE A 469 -6.90 53.97 43.30
CA PHE A 469 -7.11 55.03 44.29
C PHE A 469 -5.80 55.74 44.63
N ALA A 470 -4.68 55.00 44.76
CA ALA A 470 -3.36 55.58 44.99
C ALA A 470 -2.93 56.49 43.83
N ARG A 471 -3.14 56.05 42.58
CA ARG A 471 -2.89 56.85 41.37
C ARG A 471 -3.71 58.14 41.35
N ALA A 472 -5.03 58.04 41.55
CA ALA A 472 -5.93 59.20 41.53
C ALA A 472 -5.56 60.24 42.61
N THR A 473 -5.14 59.78 43.79
CA THR A 473 -4.69 60.65 44.89
C THR A 473 -3.42 61.43 44.54
N LEU A 474 -2.44 60.77 43.89
CA LEU A 474 -1.19 61.41 43.47
C LEU A 474 -1.39 62.37 42.28
N GLU A 475 -2.29 62.05 41.34
CA GLU A 475 -2.69 62.94 40.25
C GLU A 475 -3.38 64.22 40.76
N ASP A 476 -4.25 64.10 41.77
CA ASP A 476 -4.91 65.24 42.40
C ASP A 476 -3.91 66.15 43.13
N LEU A 477 -2.97 65.57 43.89
CA LEU A 477 -1.89 66.32 44.54
C LEU A 477 -1.01 67.08 43.54
N LEU A 478 -0.70 66.47 42.39
CA LEU A 478 0.03 67.13 41.30
C LEU A 478 -0.76 68.31 40.72
N THR A 479 -2.08 68.16 40.58
CA THR A 479 -2.97 69.21 40.09
C THR A 479 -3.02 70.38 41.07
N GLN A 480 -3.14 70.09 42.37
CA GLN A 480 -3.11 71.09 43.45
C GLN A 480 -1.77 71.83 43.52
N LEU A 481 -0.64 71.10 43.41
CA LEU A 481 0.70 71.68 43.37
C LEU A 481 0.90 72.60 42.16
N LYS A 482 0.44 72.19 40.97
CA LYS A 482 0.54 73.00 39.74
C LYS A 482 -0.24 74.31 39.88
N ALA A 483 -1.45 74.27 40.43
CA ALA A 483 -2.34 75.42 40.57
C ALA A 483 -1.87 76.49 41.59
N ASP A 484 -1.06 76.13 42.59
CA ASP A 484 -0.62 77.10 43.62
C ASP A 484 0.62 77.91 43.19
N ASN A 485 0.41 79.17 42.84
CA ASN A 485 1.47 80.11 42.45
C ASN A 485 2.04 80.94 43.61
N ARG A 486 1.65 80.65 44.87
CA ARG A 486 1.99 81.43 46.07
C ARG A 486 2.97 80.73 47.01
N ILE A 487 3.58 79.63 46.56
CA ILE A 487 4.56 78.81 47.27
C ILE A 487 5.97 79.13 46.77
N ASN A 488 7.01 78.86 47.56
CA ASN A 488 8.40 78.95 47.10
C ASN A 488 8.63 78.07 45.86
N ALA A 489 9.23 78.64 44.80
CA ALA A 489 9.43 77.97 43.51
C ALA A 489 10.34 76.73 43.58
N GLU A 490 11.39 76.78 44.40
CA GLU A 490 12.34 75.67 44.59
C GLU A 490 11.70 74.53 45.38
N ALA A 491 10.97 74.85 46.46
CA ALA A 491 10.26 73.85 47.25
C ALA A 491 9.10 73.20 46.47
N LYS A 492 8.37 73.97 45.66
CA LYS A 492 7.31 73.47 44.77
C LYS A 492 7.86 72.46 43.76
N GLU A 493 9.02 72.76 43.18
CA GLU A 493 9.68 71.87 42.23
C GLU A 493 10.18 70.57 42.90
N GLN A 494 10.72 70.64 44.11
CA GLN A 494 11.11 69.46 44.88
C GLN A 494 9.91 68.56 45.23
N MET A 495 8.80 69.15 45.71
CA MET A 495 7.57 68.41 46.01
C MET A 495 6.97 67.77 44.75
N ARG A 496 6.95 68.51 43.64
CA ARG A 496 6.46 68.01 42.34
C ARG A 496 7.23 66.78 41.87
N ARG A 497 8.57 66.84 41.87
CA ARG A 497 9.41 65.69 41.48
C ARG A 497 9.16 64.48 42.37
N ARG A 498 8.95 64.70 43.66
CA ARG A 498 8.66 63.61 44.61
C ARG A 498 7.33 62.93 44.32
N VAL A 499 6.27 63.71 44.05
CA VAL A 499 4.95 63.15 43.68
C VAL A 499 4.99 62.49 42.29
N GLU A 500 5.70 63.08 41.32
CA GLU A 500 5.92 62.48 39.99
C GLU A 500 6.66 61.13 40.08
N GLN A 501 7.65 61.01 40.96
CA GLN A 501 8.39 59.77 41.18
C GLN A 501 7.52 58.67 41.79
N GLU A 502 6.72 58.99 42.81
CA GLU A 502 5.79 58.04 43.42
C GLU A 502 4.70 57.60 42.42
N LEU A 503 4.15 58.54 41.65
CA LEU A 503 3.15 58.23 40.61
C LEU A 503 3.72 57.31 39.53
N ALA A 504 4.98 57.54 39.10
CA ALA A 504 5.66 56.65 38.15
C ALA A 504 5.82 55.23 38.71
N GLY A 505 6.09 55.08 40.02
CA GLY A 505 6.13 53.79 40.70
C GLY A 505 4.77 53.07 40.69
N VAL A 506 3.68 53.78 40.99
CA VAL A 506 2.31 53.22 40.98
C VAL A 506 1.88 52.78 39.57
N LEU A 507 2.18 53.60 38.55
CA LEU A 507 1.87 53.27 37.15
C LEU A 507 2.63 52.03 36.66
N SER A 508 3.93 51.93 36.98
CA SER A 508 4.74 50.74 36.66
C SER A 508 4.19 49.48 37.32
N GLN A 509 3.70 49.58 38.56
CA GLN A 509 3.11 48.45 39.26
C GLN A 509 1.78 48.01 38.61
N LEU A 510 0.92 48.95 38.22
CA LEU A 510 -0.33 48.67 37.51
C LEU A 510 -0.09 47.95 36.17
N GLU A 511 0.87 48.44 35.38
CA GLU A 511 1.27 47.82 34.11
C GLU A 511 1.76 46.38 34.33
N SER A 512 2.58 46.14 35.36
CA SER A 512 3.07 44.79 35.69
C SER A 512 1.95 43.81 36.08
N LEU A 513 0.88 44.29 36.75
CA LEU A 513 -0.27 43.47 37.13
C LEU A 513 -1.15 43.14 35.92
N GLU A 514 -1.33 44.09 35.00
CA GLU A 514 -2.04 43.85 33.74
C GLU A 514 -1.28 42.85 32.86
N ASP A 515 0.04 43.00 32.74
CA ASP A 515 0.91 42.07 32.02
C ASP A 515 0.83 40.66 32.59
N GLN A 516 0.90 40.51 33.92
CA GLN A 516 0.75 39.21 34.58
C GLN A 516 -0.62 38.58 34.29
N ARG A 517 -1.70 39.37 34.33
CA ARG A 517 -3.05 38.89 34.04
C ARG A 517 -3.19 38.48 32.57
N GLN A 518 -2.62 39.24 31.64
CA GLN A 518 -2.60 38.89 30.23
C GLN A 518 -1.79 37.61 29.96
N GLN A 519 -0.62 37.46 30.58
CA GLN A 519 0.20 36.25 30.48
C GLN A 519 -0.54 35.02 31.02
N TYR A 520 -1.22 35.14 32.16
CA TYR A 520 -2.02 34.07 32.75
C TYR A 520 -3.15 33.65 31.81
N ASN A 521 -3.94 34.60 31.31
CA ASN A 521 -5.03 34.32 30.37
C ASN A 521 -4.52 33.69 29.07
N ARG A 522 -3.35 34.13 28.57
CA ARG A 522 -2.72 33.55 27.38
C ARG A 522 -2.29 32.11 27.61
N LYS A 523 -1.71 31.78 28.77
CA LYS A 523 -1.38 30.40 29.14
C LYS A 523 -2.62 29.50 29.17
N LEU A 524 -3.69 29.97 29.79
CA LEU A 524 -4.95 29.23 29.89
C LEU A 524 -5.57 28.95 28.52
N ALA A 525 -5.55 29.95 27.62
CA ALA A 525 -6.05 29.81 26.26
C ALA A 525 -5.21 28.84 25.41
N VAL A 526 -3.89 28.81 25.58
CA VAL A 526 -3.00 27.85 24.91
C VAL A 526 -3.25 26.43 25.40
N GLU A 527 -3.40 26.25 26.72
CA GLU A 527 -3.69 24.93 27.31
C GLU A 527 -5.05 24.38 26.84
N GLU A 528 -6.09 25.22 26.81
CA GLU A 528 -7.40 24.82 26.29
C GLU A 528 -7.37 24.50 24.80
N ALA A 529 -6.62 25.26 24.00
CA ALA A 529 -6.41 24.98 22.58
C ALA A 529 -5.66 23.65 22.36
N GLN A 530 -4.61 23.38 23.13
CA GLN A 530 -3.89 22.10 23.09
C GLN A 530 -4.80 20.92 23.44
N ARG A 531 -5.62 21.06 24.48
CA ARG A 531 -6.56 20.01 24.88
C ARG A 531 -7.58 19.67 23.79
N ARG A 532 -8.14 20.70 23.13
CA ARG A 532 -9.05 20.50 21.99
C ARG A 532 -8.38 19.80 20.80
N LEU A 533 -7.12 20.12 20.52
CA LEU A 533 -6.36 19.45 19.46
C LEU A 533 -6.11 17.97 19.78
N LEU A 534 -5.77 17.66 21.04
CA LEU A 534 -5.62 16.28 21.49
C LEU A 534 -6.95 15.51 21.41
N ASP A 535 -8.05 16.09 21.89
CA ASP A 535 -9.37 15.47 21.81
C ASP A 535 -9.80 15.19 20.36
N ALA A 536 -9.54 16.14 19.44
CA ALA A 536 -9.81 15.96 18.02
C ALA A 536 -8.94 14.84 17.39
N ALA A 537 -7.64 14.81 17.72
CA ALA A 537 -6.74 13.76 17.24
C ALA A 537 -7.17 12.36 17.71
N MET A 538 -7.59 12.24 18.99
CA MET A 538 -8.11 10.98 19.53
C MET A 538 -9.40 10.53 18.83
N GLN A 539 -10.31 11.45 18.51
CA GLN A 539 -11.53 11.12 17.75
C GLN A 539 -11.22 10.66 16.33
N ASP A 540 -10.27 11.31 15.67
CA ASP A 540 -9.81 10.91 14.34
C ASP A 540 -9.17 9.52 14.37
N ASP A 541 -8.32 9.23 15.36
CA ASP A 541 -7.73 7.89 15.52
C ASP A 541 -8.79 6.81 15.75
N MET A 542 -9.78 7.05 16.62
CA MET A 542 -10.89 6.12 16.86
C MET A 542 -11.70 5.85 15.58
N ARG A 543 -11.96 6.89 14.79
CA ARG A 543 -12.69 6.77 13.51
C ARG A 543 -11.90 5.95 12.50
N ILE A 544 -10.60 6.19 12.39
CA ILE A 544 -9.72 5.42 11.49
C ILE A 544 -9.66 3.96 11.92
N GLN A 545 -9.63 3.69 13.22
CA GLN A 545 -9.67 2.33 13.75
C GLN A 545 -10.99 1.62 13.40
N GLU A 546 -12.15 2.28 13.57
CA GLU A 546 -13.46 1.71 13.19
C GLU A 546 -13.53 1.39 11.69
N LEU A 547 -13.01 2.29 10.84
CA LEU A 547 -12.94 2.06 9.40
C LEU A 547 -11.99 0.92 9.05
N THR A 548 -10.87 0.79 9.77
CA THR A 548 -9.91 -0.30 9.57
C THR A 548 -10.58 -1.64 9.92
N ASP A 549 -11.23 -1.74 11.08
CA ASP A 549 -11.97 -2.93 11.50
C ASP A 549 -13.06 -3.32 10.49
N ARG A 550 -13.71 -2.31 9.88
CA ARG A 550 -14.67 -2.52 8.79
C ARG A 550 -14.03 -3.13 7.54
N VAL A 551 -12.86 -2.67 7.12
CA VAL A 551 -12.09 -3.25 5.99
C VAL A 551 -11.79 -4.72 6.29
N VAL A 552 -11.31 -5.02 7.51
CA VAL A 552 -10.99 -6.40 7.93
C VAL A 552 -12.23 -7.29 7.86
N SER A 553 -13.34 -6.86 8.46
CA SER A 553 -14.59 -7.61 8.46
C SER A 553 -15.07 -7.92 7.06
N LEU A 554 -14.98 -6.96 6.14
CA LEU A 554 -15.40 -7.14 4.75
C LEU A 554 -14.47 -8.12 3.99
N ILE A 555 -13.17 -8.09 4.25
CA ILE A 555 -12.23 -9.07 3.68
C ILE A 555 -12.54 -10.48 4.19
N ILE A 556 -12.82 -10.64 5.48
CA ILE A 556 -13.21 -11.94 6.07
C ILE A 556 -14.51 -12.45 5.42
N ASP A 557 -15.53 -11.58 5.32
CA ASP A 557 -16.79 -11.90 4.66
C ASP A 557 -16.58 -12.31 3.19
N ALA A 558 -15.61 -11.69 2.51
CA ALA A 558 -15.25 -12.03 1.15
C ALA A 558 -14.68 -13.44 1.01
N TYR A 559 -13.77 -13.83 1.92
CA TYR A 559 -13.25 -15.18 2.00
C TYR A 559 -14.32 -16.22 2.39
N HIS A 560 -15.37 -15.82 3.08
CA HIS A 560 -16.53 -16.67 3.39
C HIS A 560 -17.55 -16.79 2.25
N GLY A 561 -17.26 -16.20 1.08
CA GLY A 561 -18.04 -16.38 -0.14
C GLY A 561 -18.80 -15.14 -0.61
N ASN A 562 -18.75 -14.02 0.11
CA ASN A 562 -19.31 -12.75 -0.35
C ASN A 562 -18.29 -11.97 -1.19
N THR A 563 -18.10 -12.38 -2.44
CA THR A 563 -17.03 -11.85 -3.32
C THR A 563 -17.10 -10.35 -3.56
N ALA A 564 -18.29 -9.74 -3.46
CA ALA A 564 -18.50 -8.30 -3.59
C ALA A 564 -17.86 -7.52 -2.43
N ALA A 565 -17.68 -8.16 -1.27
CA ALA A 565 -17.11 -7.52 -0.09
C ALA A 565 -15.63 -7.10 -0.27
N PHE A 566 -14.89 -7.67 -1.22
CA PHE A 566 -13.55 -7.15 -1.56
C PHE A 566 -13.60 -5.74 -2.15
N GLU A 567 -14.59 -5.46 -3.02
CA GLU A 567 -14.76 -4.13 -3.64
C GLU A 567 -15.32 -3.13 -2.63
N GLU A 568 -16.19 -3.59 -1.70
CA GLU A 568 -16.63 -2.78 -0.57
C GLU A 568 -15.48 -2.45 0.39
N ALA A 569 -14.62 -3.42 0.69
CA ALA A 569 -13.44 -3.24 1.53
C ALA A 569 -12.47 -2.23 0.91
N GLU A 570 -12.22 -2.31 -0.40
CA GLU A 570 -11.41 -1.34 -1.13
C GLU A 570 -12.01 0.08 -1.05
N ALA A 571 -13.33 0.20 -1.21
CA ALA A 571 -14.01 1.49 -1.10
C ALA A 571 -13.86 2.12 0.30
N VAL A 572 -13.97 1.32 1.36
CA VAL A 572 -13.70 1.80 2.74
C VAL A 572 -12.22 2.14 2.92
N GLY A 573 -11.31 1.34 2.37
CA GLY A 573 -9.87 1.63 2.37
C GLY A 573 -9.53 2.96 1.72
N ARG A 574 -10.18 3.30 0.60
CA ARG A 574 -10.01 4.61 -0.06
C ARG A 574 -10.47 5.77 0.82
N MET A 575 -11.49 5.59 1.66
CA MET A 575 -11.89 6.62 2.64
C MET A 575 -10.82 6.86 3.72
N ILE A 576 -10.03 5.83 4.06
CA ILE A 576 -8.90 5.94 5.00
C ILE A 576 -7.74 6.66 4.31
N GLU A 577 -7.40 6.30 3.08
CA GLU A 577 -6.35 6.98 2.28
C GLU A 577 -6.69 8.46 2.04
N ASP A 578 -7.96 8.79 1.76
CA ASP A 578 -8.39 10.19 1.60
C ASP A 578 -8.23 11.00 2.90
N GLN A 579 -8.40 10.36 4.07
CA GLN A 579 -8.21 10.99 5.37
C GLN A 579 -6.73 11.05 5.80
N ARG A 580 -5.92 10.05 5.41
CA ARG A 580 -4.50 9.91 5.76
C ARG A 580 -3.65 9.56 4.54
N PRO A 581 -3.51 10.50 3.58
CA PRO A 581 -2.83 10.24 2.32
C PRO A 581 -1.35 9.96 2.52
N GLY A 582 -0.81 8.95 1.83
CA GLY A 582 0.60 8.59 1.88
C GLY A 582 1.08 8.02 3.22
N THR A 583 0.16 7.71 4.13
CA THR A 583 0.49 6.98 5.36
C THR A 583 0.45 5.47 5.11
N ALA A 584 1.23 4.71 5.90
CA ALA A 584 1.24 3.25 5.79
C ALA A 584 -0.18 2.66 5.95
N ILE A 585 -0.95 3.14 6.94
CA ILE A 585 -2.32 2.64 7.19
C ILE A 585 -3.25 2.95 6.01
N GLY A 586 -3.23 4.17 5.49
CA GLY A 586 -4.07 4.55 4.34
C GLY A 586 -3.75 3.70 3.10
N THR A 587 -2.46 3.60 2.76
CA THR A 587 -2.03 2.91 1.55
C THR A 587 -2.29 1.41 1.67
N GLN A 588 -2.03 0.80 2.82
CA GLN A 588 -2.31 -0.63 3.06
C GLN A 588 -3.81 -0.94 3.06
N SER A 589 -4.64 -0.03 3.57
CA SER A 589 -6.10 -0.21 3.60
C SER A 589 -6.71 -0.29 2.19
N VAL A 590 -6.07 0.32 1.18
CA VAL A 590 -6.46 0.19 -0.24
C VAL A 590 -5.81 -1.02 -0.88
N PHE A 591 -4.50 -1.17 -0.72
CA PHE A 591 -3.70 -2.19 -1.41
C PHE A 591 -4.14 -3.61 -1.05
N LEU A 592 -4.36 -3.89 0.23
CA LEU A 592 -4.69 -5.23 0.72
C LEU A 592 -6.00 -5.78 0.13
N PRO A 593 -7.17 -5.10 0.23
CA PRO A 593 -8.41 -5.60 -0.38
C PRO A 593 -8.35 -5.66 -1.90
N GLU A 594 -7.67 -4.72 -2.55
CA GLU A 594 -7.47 -4.74 -4.01
C GLU A 594 -6.69 -6.00 -4.42
N ALA A 595 -5.52 -6.24 -3.82
CA ALA A 595 -4.68 -7.40 -4.11
C ALA A 595 -5.41 -8.72 -3.82
N ALA A 596 -6.07 -8.82 -2.66
CA ALA A 596 -6.85 -10.00 -2.29
C ALA A 596 -7.99 -10.28 -3.26
N GLY A 597 -8.75 -9.24 -3.65
CA GLY A 597 -9.84 -9.36 -4.62
C GLY A 597 -9.36 -9.76 -6.01
N GLN A 598 -8.22 -9.23 -6.49
CA GLN A 598 -7.64 -9.64 -7.78
C GLN A 598 -7.17 -11.10 -7.76
N LEU A 599 -6.53 -11.52 -6.68
CA LEU A 599 -6.02 -12.88 -6.51
C LEU A 599 -7.16 -13.90 -6.44
N ASP A 600 -8.24 -13.60 -5.73
CA ASP A 600 -9.47 -14.40 -5.71
C ASP A 600 -10.12 -14.50 -7.11
N LYS A 601 -10.22 -13.39 -7.85
CA LYS A 601 -10.68 -13.37 -9.25
C LYS A 601 -9.85 -14.31 -10.13
N VAL A 602 -8.51 -14.28 -10.00
CA VAL A 602 -7.61 -15.16 -10.75
C VAL A 602 -7.83 -16.63 -10.42
N TYR A 603 -7.95 -16.99 -9.13
CA TYR A 603 -8.19 -18.38 -8.74
C TYR A 603 -9.53 -18.90 -9.24
N ARG A 604 -10.61 -18.11 -9.15
CA ARG A 604 -11.92 -18.51 -9.71
C ARG A 604 -11.86 -18.71 -11.20
N LEU A 605 -11.17 -17.84 -11.95
CA LEU A 605 -11.01 -18.01 -13.39
C LEU A 605 -10.19 -19.25 -13.74
N ARG A 606 -9.18 -19.61 -12.94
CA ARG A 606 -8.42 -20.86 -13.13
C ARG A 606 -9.28 -22.09 -12.87
N LEU A 607 -10.07 -22.09 -11.79
CA LEU A 607 -11.01 -23.18 -11.48
C LEU A 607 -12.07 -23.33 -12.58
N LEU A 608 -12.72 -22.22 -12.96
CA LEU A 608 -13.70 -22.20 -14.04
C LEU A 608 -13.10 -22.71 -15.35
N ARG A 609 -11.85 -22.33 -15.66
CA ARG A 609 -11.16 -22.85 -16.85
C ARG A 609 -10.96 -24.36 -16.77
N SER A 610 -10.52 -24.88 -15.63
CA SER A 610 -10.36 -26.33 -15.42
C SER A 610 -11.69 -27.07 -15.61
N ASP A 611 -12.77 -26.57 -15.01
CA ASP A 611 -14.10 -27.17 -15.13
C ASP A 611 -14.59 -27.16 -16.58
N ARG A 612 -14.45 -26.03 -17.27
CA ARG A 612 -14.86 -25.90 -18.67
C ARG A 612 -14.00 -26.73 -19.61
N PHE A 613 -12.72 -26.89 -19.31
CA PHE A 613 -11.83 -27.79 -20.04
C PHE A 613 -12.29 -29.25 -19.91
N LEU A 614 -12.56 -29.72 -18.68
CA LEU A 614 -13.08 -31.07 -18.45
C LEU A 614 -14.45 -31.29 -19.09
N ALA A 615 -15.37 -30.33 -18.97
CA ALA A 615 -16.67 -30.39 -19.61
C ALA A 615 -16.56 -30.49 -21.14
N THR A 616 -15.56 -29.79 -21.73
CA THR A 616 -15.28 -29.87 -23.16
C THR A 616 -14.72 -31.25 -23.54
N LEU A 617 -13.75 -31.77 -22.78
CA LEU A 617 -13.23 -33.12 -23.01
C LEU A 617 -14.31 -34.19 -22.89
N TYR A 618 -15.22 -34.05 -21.91
CA TYR A 618 -16.38 -34.93 -21.80
C TYR A 618 -17.26 -34.91 -23.05
N GLN A 619 -17.53 -33.73 -23.63
CA GLN A 619 -18.28 -33.62 -24.88
C GLN A 619 -17.54 -34.27 -26.06
N VAL A 620 -16.20 -34.14 -26.10
CA VAL A 620 -15.36 -34.82 -27.10
C VAL A 620 -15.47 -36.33 -26.94
N GLU A 621 -15.31 -36.88 -25.75
CA GLU A 621 -15.46 -38.32 -25.49
C GLU A 621 -16.87 -38.81 -25.83
N LEU A 622 -17.91 -38.05 -25.46
CA LEU A 622 -19.29 -38.37 -25.80
C LEU A 622 -19.50 -38.46 -27.32
N SER A 623 -18.83 -37.60 -28.10
CA SER A 623 -18.86 -37.65 -29.57
C SER A 623 -18.09 -38.84 -30.17
N HIS A 624 -17.12 -39.39 -29.43
CA HIS A 624 -16.37 -40.60 -29.82
C HIS A 624 -17.09 -41.89 -29.46
N VAL A 625 -18.15 -41.85 -28.64
CA VAL A 625 -18.98 -43.03 -28.36
C VAL A 625 -19.64 -43.47 -29.67
N PRO A 626 -19.24 -44.63 -30.23
CA PRO A 626 -19.83 -45.11 -31.47
C PRO A 626 -21.29 -45.44 -31.20
N PHE A 627 -22.19 -44.89 -32.03
CA PHE A 627 -23.57 -45.34 -32.02
C PHE A 627 -23.62 -46.68 -32.78
N PRO A 628 -24.20 -47.75 -32.20
CA PRO A 628 -24.33 -49.02 -32.89
C PRO A 628 -25.25 -48.85 -34.11
N ASP A 629 -24.84 -49.43 -35.23
CA ASP A 629 -25.49 -49.35 -36.54
C ASP A 629 -26.87 -50.06 -36.60
N GLU A 630 -27.32 -50.61 -35.47
CA GLU A 630 -28.64 -51.21 -35.29
C GLU A 630 -29.39 -50.54 -34.11
N PRO A 631 -30.34 -49.62 -34.37
CA PRO A 631 -30.82 -49.16 -35.67
C PRO A 631 -29.93 -48.05 -36.30
N PRO A 632 -29.79 -48.02 -37.64
CA PRO A 632 -28.79 -47.23 -38.35
C PRO A 632 -28.99 -45.70 -38.28
N ILE A 633 -30.17 -45.23 -37.85
CA ILE A 633 -30.45 -43.81 -37.63
C ILE A 633 -31.34 -43.68 -36.39
N ARG A 634 -30.82 -43.06 -35.32
CA ARG A 634 -31.64 -42.60 -34.19
C ARG A 634 -32.18 -41.21 -34.48
N TYR A 635 -33.46 -41.13 -34.80
CA TYR A 635 -34.14 -39.86 -34.90
C TYR A 635 -34.36 -39.24 -33.51
N PRO A 636 -34.31 -37.92 -33.38
CA PRO A 636 -34.79 -37.23 -32.20
C PRO A 636 -36.26 -37.62 -31.90
N PRO A 637 -36.69 -37.58 -30.64
CA PRO A 637 -38.07 -37.84 -30.27
C PRO A 637 -39.03 -36.87 -30.97
N ALA A 638 -40.30 -37.28 -31.12
CA ALA A 638 -41.31 -36.53 -31.89
C ALA A 638 -41.47 -35.07 -31.43
N GLU A 639 -41.29 -34.80 -30.14
CA GLU A 639 -41.31 -33.46 -29.55
C GLU A 639 -40.28 -32.52 -30.21
N VAL A 640 -39.08 -33.01 -30.50
CA VAL A 640 -38.03 -32.24 -31.17
C VAL A 640 -38.43 -31.93 -32.61
N TRP A 641 -39.03 -32.90 -33.30
CA TRP A 641 -39.52 -32.70 -34.68
C TRP A 641 -40.66 -31.68 -34.76
N GLN A 642 -41.56 -31.66 -33.78
CA GLN A 642 -42.64 -30.67 -33.69
C GLN A 642 -42.08 -29.26 -33.50
N LEU A 643 -41.16 -29.09 -32.55
CA LEU A 643 -40.50 -27.81 -32.28
C LEU A 643 -39.72 -27.29 -33.51
N LEU A 644 -39.04 -28.17 -34.24
CA LEU A 644 -38.34 -27.80 -35.48
C LEU A 644 -39.32 -27.36 -36.57
N THR A 645 -40.46 -28.04 -36.70
CA THR A 645 -41.51 -27.72 -37.69
C THR A 645 -42.15 -26.36 -37.38
N GLU A 646 -42.44 -26.08 -36.11
CA GLU A 646 -42.94 -24.78 -35.66
C GLU A 646 -41.94 -23.65 -35.94
N LYS A 647 -40.66 -23.87 -35.64
CA LYS A 647 -39.59 -22.91 -35.95
C LYS A 647 -39.45 -22.63 -37.44
N ARG A 648 -39.73 -23.62 -38.30
CA ARG A 648 -39.70 -23.48 -39.77
C ARG A 648 -40.93 -22.77 -40.34
N ARG A 649 -42.06 -22.77 -39.63
CA ARG A 649 -43.31 -22.14 -40.09
C ARG A 649 -43.16 -20.68 -40.49
N LYS A 650 -42.24 -19.94 -39.85
CA LYS A 650 -41.95 -18.53 -40.18
C LYS A 650 -41.32 -18.31 -41.57
N TRP A 651 -40.74 -19.34 -42.16
CA TRP A 651 -40.08 -19.29 -43.47
C TRP A 651 -40.96 -19.84 -44.60
N LYS A 652 -42.22 -20.19 -44.31
CA LYS A 652 -43.17 -20.79 -45.28
C LYS A 652 -43.64 -19.80 -46.36
N SER A 653 -43.39 -18.50 -46.20
CA SER A 653 -43.95 -17.43 -47.05
C SER A 653 -43.15 -17.10 -48.31
N VAL A 654 -42.28 -17.99 -48.78
CA VAL A 654 -41.42 -17.72 -49.95
C VAL A 654 -41.69 -18.78 -51.03
N ASP A 655 -42.91 -18.79 -51.54
CA ASP A 655 -43.20 -19.41 -52.85
C ASP A 655 -43.18 -18.28 -53.89
N LEU A 656 -42.28 -18.37 -54.87
CA LEU A 656 -42.03 -17.30 -55.85
C LEU A 656 -43.11 -17.24 -56.94
N HIS A 657 -43.96 -18.27 -57.05
CA HIS A 657 -45.09 -18.29 -57.98
C HIS A 657 -46.34 -17.76 -57.24
N GLN A 658 -46.67 -16.49 -57.45
CA GLN A 658 -47.95 -15.93 -57.02
C GLN A 658 -49.02 -16.32 -58.05
N ASN A 659 -49.80 -17.35 -57.74
CA ASN A 659 -50.99 -17.68 -58.53
C ASN A 659 -51.90 -16.45 -58.62
N SER A 660 -52.48 -16.20 -59.79
CA SER A 660 -53.50 -15.15 -59.87
C SER A 660 -54.70 -15.53 -58.97
N PRO A 661 -55.49 -14.56 -58.47
CA PRO A 661 -56.67 -14.86 -57.66
C PRO A 661 -57.66 -15.80 -58.37
N ASN A 662 -57.68 -15.81 -59.71
CA ASN A 662 -58.51 -16.71 -60.50
C ASN A 662 -57.90 -18.11 -60.61
N GLU A 663 -56.59 -18.24 -60.85
CA GLU A 663 -55.91 -19.53 -60.85
C GLU A 663 -56.01 -20.22 -59.49
N GLN A 664 -55.89 -19.46 -58.40
CA GLN A 664 -56.06 -19.97 -57.05
C GLN A 664 -57.47 -20.52 -56.80
N ARG A 665 -58.51 -19.86 -57.32
CA ARG A 665 -59.89 -20.39 -57.29
C ARG A 665 -60.02 -21.69 -58.09
N ILE A 666 -59.34 -21.82 -59.23
CA ILE A 666 -59.31 -23.07 -60.00
C ILE A 666 -58.66 -24.18 -59.18
N TYR A 667 -57.53 -23.92 -58.53
CA TYR A 667 -56.87 -24.92 -57.65
C TYR A 667 -57.75 -25.33 -56.46
N GLU A 668 -58.44 -24.40 -55.83
CA GLU A 668 -59.39 -24.70 -54.75
C GLU A 668 -60.59 -25.51 -55.25
N ALA A 669 -61.14 -25.15 -56.41
CA ALA A 669 -62.24 -25.89 -57.05
C ALA A 669 -61.83 -27.32 -57.41
N LEU A 670 -60.59 -27.53 -57.86
CA LEU A 670 -60.03 -28.85 -58.13
C LEU A 670 -59.95 -29.76 -56.88
N GLU A 671 -59.84 -29.17 -55.68
CA GLU A 671 -59.85 -29.91 -54.42
C GLU A 671 -61.25 -30.22 -53.89
N SER A 672 -62.28 -29.54 -54.40
CA SER A 672 -63.69 -29.78 -54.03
C SER A 672 -64.19 -31.15 -54.51
N THR A 673 -65.09 -31.77 -53.73
CA THR A 673 -65.73 -33.04 -54.09
C THR A 673 -66.92 -32.79 -55.02
N THR A 674 -67.05 -33.59 -56.07
CA THR A 674 -68.11 -33.48 -57.07
C THR A 674 -68.62 -34.86 -57.49
N THR A 675 -69.82 -34.90 -58.08
CA THR A 675 -70.45 -36.10 -58.64
C THR A 675 -70.78 -35.81 -60.09
N LEU A 676 -70.27 -36.62 -61.01
CA LEU A 676 -70.36 -36.43 -62.45
C LEU A 676 -70.96 -37.69 -63.09
N GLU A 677 -72.04 -37.53 -63.84
CA GLU A 677 -72.74 -38.63 -64.53
C GLU A 677 -73.01 -38.22 -65.99
N PHE A 678 -72.20 -38.74 -66.91
CA PHE A 678 -72.25 -38.46 -68.35
C PHE A 678 -72.22 -39.76 -69.16
N PRO A 679 -73.37 -40.38 -69.46
CA PRO A 679 -73.44 -41.57 -70.31
C PRO A 679 -73.61 -41.18 -71.79
N GLY A 680 -72.50 -41.04 -72.51
CA GLY A 680 -72.48 -40.84 -73.97
C GLY A 680 -72.74 -39.40 -74.39
N ASN A 681 -72.29 -38.43 -73.59
CA ASN A 681 -72.35 -37.00 -73.91
C ASN A 681 -71.09 -36.54 -74.64
N PRO A 682 -71.16 -35.59 -75.58
CA PRO A 682 -69.97 -35.06 -76.24
C PRO A 682 -69.06 -34.33 -75.25
N LEU A 683 -67.75 -34.43 -75.41
CA LEU A 683 -66.74 -33.85 -74.52
C LEU A 683 -66.96 -32.35 -74.29
N ARG A 684 -67.33 -31.60 -75.33
CA ARG A 684 -67.64 -30.16 -75.27
C ARG A 684 -68.72 -29.86 -74.23
N ASP A 685 -69.87 -30.55 -74.30
CA ASP A 685 -71.00 -30.32 -73.39
C ASP A 685 -70.65 -30.68 -71.93
N VAL A 686 -69.82 -31.71 -71.76
CA VAL A 686 -69.35 -32.15 -70.44
C VAL A 686 -68.44 -31.09 -69.80
N LEU A 687 -67.49 -30.55 -70.56
CA LEU A 687 -66.60 -29.49 -70.07
C LEU A 687 -67.35 -28.18 -69.82
N ASP A 688 -68.32 -27.83 -70.66
CA ASP A 688 -69.18 -26.66 -70.44
C ASP A 688 -70.01 -26.79 -69.17
N TYR A 689 -70.54 -27.98 -68.88
CA TYR A 689 -71.24 -28.25 -67.62
C TYR A 689 -70.32 -28.11 -66.41
N ILE A 690 -69.10 -28.66 -66.46
CA ILE A 690 -68.11 -28.55 -65.38
C ILE A 690 -67.71 -27.08 -65.17
N SER A 691 -67.51 -26.34 -66.26
CA SER A 691 -67.21 -24.90 -66.23
C SER A 691 -68.32 -24.11 -65.53
N LEU A 692 -69.58 -24.42 -65.81
CA LEU A 692 -70.75 -23.77 -65.21
C LEU A 692 -70.91 -24.11 -63.72
N VAL A 693 -70.79 -25.39 -63.35
CA VAL A 693 -71.00 -25.86 -61.96
C VAL A 693 -69.90 -25.35 -61.04
N HIS A 694 -68.65 -25.39 -61.48
CA HIS A 694 -67.50 -24.99 -60.66
C HIS A 694 -67.07 -23.53 -60.86
N ASN A 695 -67.79 -22.79 -61.72
CA ASN A 695 -67.66 -21.35 -61.93
C ASN A 695 -66.24 -20.89 -62.30
N PHE A 696 -65.60 -21.60 -63.23
CA PHE A 696 -64.34 -21.19 -63.85
C PHE A 696 -64.33 -21.52 -65.35
N PRO A 697 -63.71 -20.68 -66.19
CA PRO A 697 -63.69 -20.88 -67.65
C PRO A 697 -62.81 -22.07 -68.04
N ILE A 698 -63.34 -22.96 -68.89
CA ILE A 698 -62.62 -24.05 -69.52
C ILE A 698 -62.54 -23.79 -71.02
N ILE A 699 -61.35 -23.90 -71.62
CA ILE A 699 -61.11 -23.73 -73.05
C ILE A 699 -60.51 -25.02 -73.61
N ILE A 700 -61.02 -25.49 -74.74
CA ILE A 700 -60.49 -26.65 -75.46
C ILE A 700 -59.51 -26.14 -76.53
N ASP A 701 -58.31 -26.70 -76.57
CA ASP A 701 -57.35 -26.42 -77.63
C ASP A 701 -57.70 -27.24 -78.88
N GLU A 702 -58.66 -26.75 -79.66
CA GLU A 702 -59.20 -27.48 -80.82
C GLU A 702 -58.13 -27.75 -81.89
N GLU A 703 -57.11 -26.91 -82.02
CA GLU A 703 -56.01 -27.09 -82.98
C GLU A 703 -55.17 -28.32 -82.61
N GLU A 704 -54.75 -28.40 -81.34
CA GLU A 704 -53.93 -29.53 -80.87
C GLU A 704 -54.73 -30.84 -80.75
N LEU A 705 -56.00 -30.78 -80.39
CA LEU A 705 -56.85 -31.98 -80.38
C LEU A 705 -57.08 -32.53 -81.80
N GLN A 706 -57.27 -31.66 -82.81
CA GLN A 706 -57.40 -32.08 -84.20
C GLN A 706 -56.11 -32.69 -84.75
N ASN A 707 -54.93 -32.19 -84.35
CA ASN A 707 -53.64 -32.76 -84.74
C ASN A 707 -53.48 -34.22 -84.29
N GLU A 708 -54.06 -34.60 -83.15
CA GLU A 708 -54.11 -35.97 -82.63
C GLU A 708 -55.37 -36.75 -83.09
N GLY A 709 -56.19 -36.18 -83.99
CA GLY A 709 -57.36 -36.84 -84.57
C GLY A 709 -58.59 -36.91 -83.67
N VAL A 710 -58.65 -36.10 -82.60
CA VAL A 710 -59.79 -36.02 -81.68
C VAL A 710 -60.64 -34.80 -82.01
N THR A 711 -61.96 -34.98 -82.06
CA THR A 711 -62.89 -33.85 -82.17
C THR A 711 -63.58 -33.55 -80.84
N PRO A 712 -63.95 -32.29 -80.54
CA PRO A 712 -64.66 -31.96 -79.29
C PRO A 712 -66.05 -32.61 -79.15
N ASP A 713 -66.57 -33.22 -80.23
CA ASP A 713 -67.89 -33.85 -80.28
C ASP A 713 -67.84 -35.35 -79.95
N GLU A 714 -66.66 -35.90 -79.62
CA GLU A 714 -66.47 -37.28 -79.21
C GLU A 714 -67.25 -37.60 -77.92
N GLU A 715 -67.95 -38.74 -77.90
CA GLU A 715 -68.77 -39.16 -76.77
C GLU A 715 -67.89 -39.68 -75.61
N VAL A 716 -68.12 -39.15 -74.42
CA VAL A 716 -67.46 -39.57 -73.18
C VAL A 716 -68.45 -40.31 -72.29
N ASN A 717 -68.00 -41.42 -71.70
CA ASN A 717 -68.78 -42.23 -70.76
C ASN A 717 -68.12 -42.21 -69.38
N LEU A 718 -68.66 -41.42 -68.45
CA LEU A 718 -68.12 -41.29 -67.10
C LEU A 718 -69.22 -41.20 -66.04
N VAL A 719 -69.14 -42.06 -65.02
CA VAL A 719 -70.03 -42.02 -63.84
C VAL A 719 -69.15 -42.13 -62.60
N LEU A 720 -69.03 -41.03 -61.85
CA LEU A 720 -68.22 -40.94 -60.63
C LEU A 720 -69.00 -40.19 -59.53
N THR A 721 -68.97 -40.72 -58.30
CA THR A 721 -69.64 -40.12 -57.13
C THR A 721 -68.63 -39.84 -56.03
N ASP A 722 -68.78 -38.70 -55.35
CA ASP A 722 -67.98 -38.27 -54.19
C ASP A 722 -66.45 -38.33 -54.40
N ILE A 723 -65.99 -37.76 -55.52
CA ILE A 723 -64.58 -37.70 -55.89
C ILE A 723 -64.11 -36.25 -55.99
N ARG A 724 -62.83 -35.98 -55.69
CA ARG A 724 -62.24 -34.65 -55.94
C ARG A 724 -62.25 -34.34 -57.44
N LEU A 725 -62.63 -33.12 -57.80
CA LEU A 725 -62.71 -32.70 -59.21
C LEU A 725 -61.39 -32.94 -59.97
N ARG A 726 -60.22 -32.74 -59.32
CA ARG A 726 -58.91 -33.04 -59.93
C ARG A 726 -58.77 -34.49 -60.41
N SER A 727 -59.30 -35.42 -59.63
CA SER A 727 -59.21 -36.84 -59.93
C SER A 727 -60.27 -37.22 -60.96
N ALA A 728 -61.46 -36.65 -60.88
CA ALA A 728 -62.50 -36.83 -61.89
C ALA A 728 -62.06 -36.34 -63.28
N LEU A 729 -61.50 -35.13 -63.37
CA LEU A 729 -60.98 -34.58 -64.64
C LEU A 729 -59.83 -35.42 -65.20
N LYS A 730 -58.93 -35.90 -64.34
CA LYS A 730 -57.85 -36.79 -64.77
C LYS A 730 -58.41 -38.08 -65.42
N ILE A 731 -59.40 -38.70 -64.79
CA ILE A 731 -60.03 -39.94 -65.31
C ILE A 731 -60.82 -39.64 -66.59
N LEU A 732 -61.52 -38.49 -66.63
CA LEU A 732 -62.28 -38.05 -67.80
C LEU A 732 -61.38 -37.86 -69.03
N LEU A 733 -60.18 -37.31 -68.84
CA LEU A 733 -59.24 -36.97 -69.92
C LEU A 733 -58.27 -38.09 -70.26
N GLU A 734 -58.21 -39.17 -69.47
CA GLU A 734 -57.23 -40.27 -69.62
C GLU A 734 -57.38 -41.02 -70.96
N ASN A 735 -58.61 -41.12 -71.48
CA ASN A 735 -58.87 -41.78 -72.76
C ASN A 735 -60.12 -41.20 -73.43
N VAL A 736 -59.91 -40.21 -74.29
CA VAL A 736 -60.94 -39.69 -75.19
C VAL A 736 -60.61 -40.17 -76.60
N ALA A 737 -61.48 -41.00 -77.17
CA ALA A 737 -61.32 -41.57 -78.51
C ALA A 737 -59.95 -42.23 -78.80
N GLY A 738 -59.27 -42.75 -77.77
CA GLY A 738 -57.95 -43.40 -77.91
C GLY A 738 -56.75 -42.50 -77.66
N VAL A 739 -56.96 -41.22 -77.32
CA VAL A 739 -55.91 -40.23 -77.03
C VAL A 739 -55.98 -39.77 -75.57
N GLU A 740 -54.82 -39.57 -74.96
CA GLU A 740 -54.69 -39.07 -73.58
C GLU A 740 -54.58 -37.54 -73.59
N LEU A 741 -55.58 -36.88 -72.98
CA LEU A 741 -55.64 -35.44 -72.81
C LEU A 741 -55.23 -35.05 -71.39
N ALA A 742 -54.84 -33.80 -71.21
CA ALA A 742 -54.49 -33.22 -69.92
C ALA A 742 -55.00 -31.78 -69.83
N TYR A 743 -55.18 -31.31 -68.59
CA TYR A 743 -55.52 -29.92 -68.34
C TYR A 743 -54.28 -29.15 -67.89
N VAL A 744 -54.15 -27.91 -68.36
CA VAL A 744 -53.14 -26.94 -67.92
C VAL A 744 -53.86 -25.67 -67.49
N ILE A 745 -53.45 -25.09 -66.35
CA ILE A 745 -54.00 -23.83 -65.84
C ILE A 745 -53.03 -22.71 -66.22
N GLU A 746 -53.43 -21.88 -67.17
CA GLU A 746 -52.63 -20.77 -67.72
C GLU A 746 -53.57 -19.65 -68.15
N ASP A 747 -53.10 -18.40 -68.10
CA ASP A 747 -53.85 -17.21 -68.50
C ASP A 747 -55.21 -17.08 -67.78
N GLU A 748 -55.25 -17.45 -66.49
CA GLU A 748 -56.45 -17.45 -65.64
C GLU A 748 -57.59 -18.39 -66.06
N VAL A 749 -57.34 -19.30 -67.00
CA VAL A 749 -58.33 -20.26 -67.51
C VAL A 749 -57.78 -21.69 -67.45
N MET A 750 -58.68 -22.69 -67.41
CA MET A 750 -58.27 -24.08 -67.57
C MET A 750 -58.29 -24.45 -69.05
N LYS A 751 -57.14 -24.81 -69.62
CA LYS A 751 -57.03 -25.27 -71.01
C LYS A 751 -56.96 -26.79 -71.04
N ILE A 752 -57.78 -27.42 -71.87
CA ILE A 752 -57.70 -28.86 -72.16
C ILE A 752 -56.92 -29.04 -73.45
N THR A 753 -55.80 -29.76 -73.37
CA THR A 753 -54.87 -29.99 -74.47
C THR A 753 -54.42 -31.46 -74.47
N THR A 754 -53.65 -31.86 -75.48
CA THR A 754 -53.02 -33.19 -75.52
C THR A 754 -51.96 -33.32 -74.41
N LYS A 755 -51.77 -34.52 -73.88
CA LYS A 755 -50.79 -34.76 -72.81
C LYS A 755 -49.36 -34.41 -73.21
N LEU A 756 -49.00 -34.61 -74.48
CA LEU A 756 -47.67 -34.25 -75.01
C LEU A 756 -47.38 -32.76 -74.80
N VAL A 757 -48.32 -31.88 -75.14
CA VAL A 757 -48.17 -30.43 -74.97
C VAL A 757 -48.21 -30.03 -73.49
N ALA A 758 -49.01 -30.72 -72.67
CA ALA A 758 -49.08 -30.45 -71.24
C ALA A 758 -47.77 -30.82 -70.51
N ASP A 759 -47.12 -31.92 -70.88
CA ASP A 759 -45.85 -32.37 -70.28
C ASP A 759 -44.68 -31.42 -70.63
N ASP A 760 -44.72 -30.76 -71.81
CA ASP A 760 -43.75 -29.73 -72.19
C ASP A 760 -43.88 -28.44 -71.36
N LYS A 761 -45.05 -28.19 -70.77
CA LYS A 761 -45.33 -27.01 -69.92
C LYS A 761 -44.92 -27.25 -68.47
N MET A 762 -43.61 -27.25 -68.20
CA MET A 762 -43.06 -27.41 -66.85
C MET A 762 -43.12 -26.13 -66.00
N GLN A 763 -43.58 -26.25 -64.75
CA GLN A 763 -43.54 -25.15 -63.76
C GLN A 763 -42.30 -25.27 -62.86
N THR A 764 -41.59 -24.15 -62.66
CA THR A 764 -40.45 -24.10 -61.72
C THR A 764 -40.95 -24.01 -60.28
N ARG A 765 -40.65 -25.01 -59.44
CA ARG A 765 -40.93 -25.00 -58.00
C ARG A 765 -39.68 -24.71 -57.18
N VAL A 766 -39.79 -23.85 -56.17
CA VAL A 766 -38.68 -23.47 -55.30
C VAL A 766 -38.86 -24.13 -53.93
N TYR A 767 -37.87 -24.92 -53.52
CA TYR A 767 -37.81 -25.48 -52.18
C TYR A 767 -36.98 -24.55 -51.28
N PRO A 768 -37.56 -23.89 -50.27
CA PRO A 768 -36.80 -23.00 -49.40
C PRO A 768 -35.86 -23.81 -48.49
N VAL A 769 -34.56 -23.77 -48.78
CA VAL A 769 -33.48 -24.42 -48.00
C VAL A 769 -32.77 -23.43 -47.06
N ALA A 770 -33.42 -22.33 -46.68
CA ALA A 770 -32.84 -21.30 -45.84
C ALA A 770 -32.39 -21.82 -44.45
N ASP A 771 -32.93 -22.95 -43.99
CA ASP A 771 -32.52 -23.62 -42.75
C ASP A 771 -31.23 -24.43 -42.88
N LEU A 772 -30.85 -24.87 -44.08
CA LEU A 772 -29.59 -25.56 -44.37
C LEU A 772 -28.41 -24.58 -44.53
N VAL A 773 -28.70 -23.31 -44.80
CA VAL A 773 -27.70 -22.25 -45.03
C VAL A 773 -27.76 -21.18 -43.95
N ILE A 774 -28.02 -21.58 -42.70
CA ILE A 774 -27.75 -20.69 -41.56
C ILE A 774 -26.23 -20.64 -41.46
N PRO A 775 -25.58 -19.48 -41.66
CA PRO A 775 -24.16 -19.37 -41.42
C PRO A 775 -23.92 -19.85 -39.99
N ILE A 776 -22.99 -20.81 -39.82
CA ILE A 776 -22.46 -21.14 -38.50
C ILE A 776 -22.10 -19.79 -37.92
N GLN A 777 -22.83 -19.37 -36.88
CA GLN A 777 -22.33 -18.28 -36.05
C GLN A 777 -21.04 -18.87 -35.51
N THR A 778 -19.93 -18.55 -36.15
CA THR A 778 -18.63 -18.61 -35.51
C THR A 778 -18.89 -17.93 -34.19
N ILE A 779 -18.82 -18.72 -33.12
CA ILE A 779 -18.81 -18.17 -31.77
C ILE A 779 -17.65 -17.19 -31.84
N GLY A 780 -18.00 -15.91 -31.95
CA GLY A 780 -17.09 -14.79 -31.85
C GLY A 780 -16.63 -14.76 -30.41
N GLY A 781 -15.74 -15.68 -30.07
CA GLY A 781 -14.76 -15.48 -29.04
C GLY A 781 -13.96 -14.28 -29.49
N GLY A 782 -14.29 -13.13 -28.92
CA GLY A 782 -13.47 -11.94 -29.01
C GLY A 782 -12.09 -12.26 -28.47
N PHE A 783 -11.14 -12.47 -29.38
CA PHE A 783 -9.72 -12.36 -29.14
C PHE A 783 -9.08 -11.69 -30.37
N GLY A 784 -8.65 -10.45 -30.19
CA GLY A 784 -7.51 -9.88 -30.91
C GLY A 784 -7.78 -9.14 -32.23
N ALA A 785 -8.34 -7.94 -32.16
CA ALA A 785 -8.03 -6.87 -33.11
C ALA A 785 -7.73 -5.56 -32.36
N GLY A 786 -6.78 -5.64 -31.41
CA GLY A 786 -6.03 -4.47 -30.96
C GLY A 786 -5.02 -4.13 -32.04
N GLY A 787 -5.33 -3.09 -32.82
CA GLY A 787 -4.51 -2.63 -33.93
C GLY A 787 -3.14 -2.15 -33.46
N PHE A 788 -2.10 -2.77 -34.01
CA PHE A 788 -0.85 -2.06 -34.26
C PHE A 788 -1.07 -1.16 -35.48
N GLY A 789 -1.21 0.14 -35.22
CA GLY A 789 -1.28 1.19 -36.23
C GLY A 789 -0.80 2.49 -35.60
N GLY A 790 0.48 2.81 -35.81
CA GLY A 790 1.05 4.09 -35.39
C GLY A 790 0.39 5.27 -36.09
N GLY A 791 0.40 6.42 -35.41
CA GLY A 791 0.01 7.69 -36.02
C GLY A 791 -0.45 8.71 -34.99
N GLY A 792 0.45 9.67 -34.73
CA GLY A 792 0.34 10.86 -33.86
C GLY A 792 -1.04 11.40 -33.48
N LEU A 793 -1.15 11.80 -32.21
CA LEU A 793 -2.10 12.81 -31.76
C LEU A 793 -1.33 14.06 -31.28
N PHE A 794 -1.26 15.04 -32.18
CA PHE A 794 -1.05 16.45 -31.86
C PHE A 794 -2.38 17.16 -32.12
N GLY A 795 -2.81 18.00 -31.18
CA GLY A 795 -3.57 19.22 -31.50
C GLY A 795 -5.10 19.14 -31.48
N GLY A 796 -5.68 19.68 -30.41
CA GLY A 796 -6.42 20.94 -30.53
C GLY A 796 -7.92 20.91 -30.79
N GLY A 797 -8.66 21.44 -29.81
CA GLY A 797 -9.55 22.58 -30.09
C GLY A 797 -11.05 22.31 -30.19
N GLY A 798 -11.80 23.02 -29.32
CA GLY A 798 -13.20 23.41 -29.52
C GLY A 798 -14.22 22.30 -29.29
N GLY A 799 -15.33 22.49 -28.58
CA GLY A 799 -16.06 23.71 -28.29
C GLY A 799 -17.55 23.42 -28.52
N GLY A 800 -18.39 23.77 -27.54
CA GLY A 800 -19.86 23.74 -27.63
C GLY A 800 -20.46 22.34 -27.46
N GLY A 801 -21.52 22.12 -26.69
CA GLY A 801 -22.53 23.03 -26.18
C GLY A 801 -23.91 22.44 -26.50
N PHE A 802 -24.80 22.43 -25.50
CA PHE A 802 -26.25 22.18 -25.59
C PHE A 802 -26.68 20.78 -26.07
N GLY A 803 -27.75 20.15 -25.58
CA GLY A 803 -28.76 20.41 -24.57
C GLY A 803 -29.31 19.02 -24.17
N GLY A 804 -30.00 18.83 -23.06
CA GLY A 804 -31.24 19.52 -22.72
C GLY A 804 -32.41 18.55 -22.90
N GLY A 805 -33.02 18.15 -21.78
CA GLY A 805 -34.30 17.44 -21.72
C GLY A 805 -34.17 15.92 -21.82
N GLY A 806 -34.81 15.12 -20.98
CA GLY A 806 -35.85 15.39 -20.00
C GLY A 806 -36.71 14.15 -19.83
N PHE A 807 -37.20 13.97 -18.60
CA PHE A 807 -38.44 13.28 -18.23
C PHE A 807 -38.58 11.76 -18.41
N GLY A 808 -39.09 11.17 -17.32
CA GLY A 808 -39.89 9.94 -17.29
C GLY A 808 -39.11 8.76 -16.69
N GLY A 809 -39.38 8.25 -15.49
CA GLY A 809 -40.63 8.26 -14.72
C GLY A 809 -41.17 6.82 -14.65
N GLY A 810 -41.25 6.28 -13.44
CA GLY A 810 -41.93 5.01 -13.11
C GLY A 810 -41.04 3.78 -13.30
N GLY A 811 -40.91 2.85 -12.35
CA GLY A 811 -41.79 2.52 -11.24
C GLY A 811 -42.18 1.04 -11.35
N PHE A 812 -42.09 0.33 -10.21
CA PHE A 812 -42.49 -1.07 -9.97
C PHE A 812 -41.62 -2.14 -10.65
N GLY A 813 -41.25 -3.25 -10.00
CA GLY A 813 -41.74 -3.87 -8.77
C GLY A 813 -42.00 -5.36 -9.03
N GLY A 814 -41.61 -6.22 -8.08
CA GLY A 814 -41.92 -7.66 -8.04
C GLY A 814 -40.92 -8.51 -8.84
N GLY A 815 -40.32 -9.57 -8.31
CA GLY A 815 -40.88 -10.55 -7.38
C GLY A 815 -41.08 -11.85 -8.16
N GLY A 816 -40.21 -12.83 -7.89
CA GLY A 816 -40.17 -14.16 -8.50
C GLY A 816 -38.96 -14.90 -8.00
#